data_AF-A0A1X7TQW6-F1
#
_entry.id   AF-A0A1X7TQW6-F1
#
_cell.length_a   1.000
_cell.length_b   1.000
_cell.length_c   1.000
_cell.angle_alpha   90.00
_cell.angle_beta   90.00
_cell.angle_gamma   90.00
#
_symmetry.space_group_name_H-M   'P 1'
#
loop_
_entity.id
_entity.type
_entity.pdbx_description
1 polymer ?
#
loop_
_entity_poly.entity_id
_entity_poly.type
_entity_poly.pdbx_seq_one_letter_code
_entity_poly.pdbx_strand_id
1 'polypeptide(L)'
;MSFLFIAIVVFLFFSSFCSVSSHQYYVSDDCSSVTHTPCHPLSVYAGNMSQYNNTIFYFIGTSSINNDVGIKLNAVKNVTLHGLHRSPKINCWNYAFILVNNSIYIIISNMLVRHCQVFVRSSTNITITGSYFAAYGSTLSLTNVFDLKVLSSVFFAYHVRLSYDPLTVCSNELIYHSLMANVTLTYSRMELHILHGTTYNVSTIFDNVDFQYTYFCMVLQDSLFSVSIIKSSFHDANSEAMIIVFEENLKSDNCKFCDASLTSTIIIEDSRFYYNFKGLRICRGMNLHEAMDYHFIIKSCLIHDNTYEGLFIDGRFMRLTQFNIIDTELIGNGGNTIVYSTTVTMCNVTVANSHSTGLALIKSSVTIKNNFIFTNNTGTVGGGLAINDSSKLILTSSANLKIINNHASYKGGGIYVDESTNSDVKLEAPNIPLTLMNNSAGLVGGDIYGYFKSLNKNQFNLTNQHIISTGNAKEICFCDPTNILESCSDFENNQYPGQTLKFFVALFGYNYFGSLTATDGTVKVYDESTPSFFSQIYITNTCSLIEYTPNHEGRIVFHTEHISTYFNYTLNECPIGFSTSSSQGICTCSPRVSRENVTCNASSLNISHNGLLWIGIHNTRIHFNANTTNLSACIINEDCLLYCTPNPVTFKLNDTDTQCANNRGQRMCGSCTEGYSLLMGSNKCGHCPNNYMAIAWVILFAVMGVLLVVLLIALNLTVSLGTLNGLLFYANIVKLYEPVFSRKGALPVLSQVISWINLDFGSEICFYNGMDSYAKQWLQFAFPLYLWIIIIIIIQLCRRYGKISRLMGSHAVPVLSTLFLLSYTKLVRTIVIVLHKREVTLHCTNESVRSVSLWYEDPNVEYAKGKHAVLFAFALMVAVFFIIPYTLFLLLNSFYEKHLSNFKVLKKVWNRFKPIIDAYSGPMKDEYRFWPGLLLLARIPVLLSVTLVDSFIQSQHFLLAMLLTVLAIVLSLGYCFGGVYMKRMNNAIETWFLFNLCIMVGLSVALNDKSKLSYMKCCNTLIKGFTKKQDEDDKPLLDMTESHKTVDQQMQEILPTFSSVKLSDSRESVVDLF
;
A
#
# COMPACT_ATOMS: atom_id res chain seq x y z
N MET A 1 93.90 -50.68 -49.28
CA MET A 1 93.71 -52.09 -48.86
C MET A 1 93.18 -52.21 -47.44
N SER A 2 93.65 -51.39 -46.52
CA SER A 2 92.90 -51.04 -45.29
C SER A 2 91.58 -50.29 -45.52
N PHE A 3 91.09 -50.28 -46.77
CA PHE A 3 89.76 -49.81 -47.14
C PHE A 3 88.68 -50.87 -46.86
N LEU A 4 89.08 -52.12 -46.58
CA LEU A 4 88.13 -53.19 -46.30
C LEU A 4 87.57 -53.16 -44.86
N PHE A 5 88.17 -52.41 -43.93
CA PHE A 5 87.73 -52.43 -42.52
C PHE A 5 86.94 -51.21 -42.08
N ILE A 6 87.07 -50.07 -42.77
CA ILE A 6 86.28 -48.88 -42.42
C ILE A 6 84.80 -49.09 -42.77
N ALA A 7 84.51 -49.92 -43.79
CA ALA A 7 83.15 -50.29 -44.17
C ALA A 7 82.46 -51.26 -43.18
N ILE A 8 83.19 -51.88 -42.25
CA ILE A 8 82.66 -52.95 -41.37
C ILE A 8 82.26 -52.43 -39.99
N VAL A 9 82.83 -51.33 -39.48
CA VAL A 9 82.51 -50.85 -38.11
C VAL A 9 81.23 -50.01 -38.07
N VAL A 10 80.88 -49.30 -39.15
CA VAL A 10 79.62 -48.53 -39.24
C VAL A 10 78.40 -49.45 -39.44
N PHE A 11 78.62 -50.68 -39.92
CA PHE A 11 77.58 -51.65 -40.25
C PHE A 11 77.13 -52.54 -39.08
N LEU A 12 77.75 -52.47 -37.89
CA LEU A 12 77.48 -53.40 -36.77
C LEU A 12 76.78 -52.79 -35.54
N PHE A 13 76.48 -51.48 -35.53
CA PHE A 13 75.64 -50.88 -34.49
C PHE A 13 74.19 -50.61 -34.95
N PHE A 14 73.87 -50.91 -36.21
CA PHE A 14 72.51 -50.95 -36.74
C PHE A 14 71.98 -52.38 -36.77
N SER A 15 71.62 -52.91 -35.61
CA SER A 15 70.68 -54.03 -35.55
C SER A 15 70.03 -54.11 -34.17
N SER A 16 68.69 -54.12 -34.18
CA SER A 16 67.78 -54.29 -33.04
C SER A 16 67.42 -53.01 -32.28
N PHE A 17 66.54 -52.19 -32.85
CA PHE A 17 65.21 -51.93 -32.27
C PHE A 17 64.26 -51.48 -33.39
N CYS A 18 63.24 -52.29 -33.65
CA CYS A 18 62.23 -52.03 -34.67
C CYS A 18 61.39 -50.79 -34.37
N SER A 19 61.14 -50.05 -35.44
CA SER A 19 60.30 -48.88 -35.62
C SER A 19 58.86 -49.04 -35.11
N VAL A 20 58.32 -47.98 -34.49
CA VAL A 20 56.91 -47.61 -34.68
C VAL A 20 56.91 -46.21 -35.29
N SER A 21 56.86 -46.15 -36.62
CA SER A 21 56.66 -44.90 -37.36
C SER A 21 55.29 -44.31 -36.99
N SER A 22 55.27 -43.12 -36.38
CA SER A 22 54.01 -42.39 -36.23
C SER A 22 53.52 -42.00 -37.63
N HIS A 23 52.41 -42.57 -38.09
CA HIS A 23 51.86 -42.17 -39.38
C HIS A 23 51.25 -40.76 -39.23
N GLN A 24 51.70 -39.81 -40.06
CA GLN A 24 51.22 -38.43 -40.09
C GLN A 24 50.18 -38.27 -41.19
N TYR A 25 49.02 -37.70 -40.86
CA TYR A 25 47.92 -37.47 -41.79
C TYR A 25 47.51 -36.00 -41.78
N TYR A 26 47.36 -35.39 -42.94
CA TYR A 26 46.97 -33.98 -43.07
C TYR A 26 45.48 -33.87 -43.42
N VAL A 27 44.75 -33.07 -42.64
CA VAL A 27 43.29 -32.97 -42.68
C VAL A 27 42.85 -31.55 -43.02
N SER A 28 42.13 -31.39 -44.13
CA SER A 28 41.48 -30.14 -44.53
C SER A 28 40.34 -30.39 -45.51
N ASP A 29 39.25 -29.62 -45.45
CA ASP A 29 38.20 -29.69 -46.47
C ASP A 29 38.65 -29.05 -47.79
N ASP A 30 39.61 -28.13 -47.74
CA ASP A 30 40.22 -27.49 -48.90
C ASP A 30 41.74 -27.75 -48.93
N CYS A 31 42.12 -28.86 -49.56
CA CYS A 31 43.52 -29.24 -49.72
C CYS A 31 44.24 -28.49 -50.87
N SER A 32 43.58 -27.54 -51.57
CA SER A 32 44.17 -26.85 -52.73
C SER A 32 45.35 -25.94 -52.38
N SER A 33 45.39 -25.45 -51.13
CA SER A 33 46.41 -24.52 -50.63
C SER A 33 47.47 -25.20 -49.74
N VAL A 34 47.43 -26.53 -49.61
CA VAL A 34 48.25 -27.29 -48.66
C VAL A 34 49.50 -27.85 -49.34
N THR A 35 50.69 -27.51 -48.82
CA THR A 35 51.99 -27.97 -49.35
C THR A 35 52.33 -29.42 -49.01
N HIS A 36 51.58 -30.05 -48.10
CA HIS A 36 51.78 -31.42 -47.64
C HIS A 36 50.73 -32.36 -48.25
N THR A 37 51.15 -33.36 -49.03
CA THR A 37 50.29 -34.38 -49.63
C THR A 37 50.72 -35.80 -49.20
N PRO A 38 49.78 -36.75 -49.00
CA PRO A 38 48.33 -36.63 -49.24
C PRO A 38 47.58 -35.87 -48.13
N CYS A 39 46.70 -34.95 -48.55
CA CYS A 39 45.74 -34.23 -47.71
C CYS A 39 44.34 -34.68 -48.12
N HIS A 40 43.50 -34.99 -47.14
CA HIS A 40 42.11 -35.39 -47.39
C HIS A 40 41.14 -34.69 -46.41
N PRO A 41 39.87 -34.51 -46.80
CA PRO A 41 38.83 -34.04 -45.89
C PRO A 41 38.62 -35.02 -44.73
N LEU A 42 38.20 -34.50 -43.59
CA LEU A 42 38.04 -35.29 -42.36
C LEU A 42 37.08 -36.48 -42.53
N SER A 43 36.09 -36.37 -43.41
CA SER A 43 35.13 -37.45 -43.75
C SER A 43 35.81 -38.73 -44.25
N VAL A 44 36.96 -38.62 -44.93
CA VAL A 44 37.73 -39.78 -45.43
C VAL A 44 38.34 -40.58 -44.27
N TYR A 45 38.78 -39.88 -43.22
CA TYR A 45 39.39 -40.51 -42.05
C TYR A 45 38.34 -40.96 -41.02
N ALA A 46 37.23 -40.22 -40.89
CA ALA A 46 36.23 -40.41 -39.85
C ALA A 46 35.42 -41.72 -39.96
N GLY A 47 35.33 -42.34 -41.15
CA GLY A 47 34.58 -43.58 -41.37
C GLY A 47 35.18 -44.83 -40.69
N ASN A 48 36.50 -44.87 -40.44
CA ASN A 48 37.18 -45.98 -39.75
C ASN A 48 38.36 -45.46 -38.92
N MET A 49 38.09 -44.59 -37.94
CA MET A 49 39.16 -43.95 -37.18
C MET A 49 39.85 -44.90 -36.17
N SER A 50 39.25 -46.07 -35.89
CA SER A 50 39.77 -47.09 -34.96
C SER A 50 41.01 -47.85 -35.47
N GLN A 51 41.38 -47.75 -36.75
CA GLN A 51 42.58 -48.39 -37.30
C GLN A 51 43.88 -47.59 -37.08
N TYR A 52 43.78 -46.33 -36.67
CA TYR A 52 44.90 -45.38 -36.67
C TYR A 52 45.63 -45.32 -35.32
N ASN A 53 46.22 -46.42 -34.86
CA ASN A 53 47.07 -46.43 -33.66
C ASN A 53 48.47 -45.83 -33.93
N ASN A 54 49.03 -45.09 -32.96
CA ASN A 54 50.30 -44.39 -33.10
C ASN A 54 50.31 -43.39 -34.26
N THR A 55 49.33 -42.48 -34.30
CA THR A 55 49.15 -41.56 -35.44
C THR A 55 48.97 -40.11 -35.01
N ILE A 56 49.35 -39.18 -35.89
CA ILE A 56 49.17 -37.74 -35.70
C ILE A 56 48.36 -37.20 -36.87
N PHE A 57 47.19 -36.62 -36.58
CA PHE A 57 46.36 -35.89 -37.52
C PHE A 57 46.64 -34.39 -37.40
N TYR A 58 47.19 -33.81 -38.47
CA TYR A 58 47.45 -32.39 -38.60
C TYR A 58 46.28 -31.68 -39.28
N PHE A 59 45.54 -30.88 -38.53
CA PHE A 59 44.44 -30.08 -39.06
C PHE A 59 44.97 -28.77 -39.65
N ILE A 60 44.54 -28.46 -40.86
CA ILE A 60 44.91 -27.24 -41.60
C ILE A 60 43.63 -26.57 -42.10
N GLY A 61 43.44 -25.28 -41.79
CA GLY A 61 42.26 -24.53 -42.25
C GLY A 61 40.97 -24.93 -41.53
N THR A 62 39.85 -24.98 -42.27
CA THR A 62 38.53 -25.37 -41.72
C THR A 62 38.16 -26.78 -42.15
N SER A 63 37.65 -27.59 -41.22
CA SER A 63 37.07 -28.91 -41.47
C SER A 63 35.65 -28.96 -40.91
N SER A 64 34.70 -29.37 -41.73
CA SER A 64 33.27 -29.41 -41.42
C SER A 64 32.77 -30.84 -41.23
N ILE A 65 31.90 -31.06 -40.25
CA ILE A 65 31.31 -32.36 -39.93
C ILE A 65 29.78 -32.24 -40.02
N ASN A 66 29.16 -33.02 -40.90
CA ASN A 66 27.70 -33.08 -41.09
C ASN A 66 27.12 -34.38 -40.52
N ASN A 67 25.80 -34.37 -40.24
CA ASN A 67 25.06 -35.54 -39.74
C ASN A 67 25.29 -36.75 -40.66
N ASP A 68 25.56 -37.90 -40.01
CA ASP A 68 25.88 -39.25 -40.51
C ASP A 68 27.32 -39.73 -40.26
N VAL A 69 28.29 -38.86 -39.92
CA VAL A 69 29.69 -39.29 -39.65
C VAL A 69 30.31 -38.50 -38.48
N GLY A 70 29.84 -38.73 -37.25
CA GLY A 70 30.57 -38.26 -36.05
C GLY A 70 31.96 -38.92 -35.96
N ILE A 71 32.96 -38.23 -35.43
CA ILE A 71 34.29 -38.80 -35.22
C ILE A 71 34.20 -39.84 -34.09
N LYS A 72 34.57 -41.09 -34.34
CA LYS A 72 34.61 -42.16 -33.33
C LYS A 72 36.00 -42.76 -33.22
N LEU A 73 36.65 -42.52 -32.09
CA LEU A 73 37.93 -43.08 -31.68
C LEU A 73 37.65 -44.14 -30.60
N ASN A 74 37.37 -45.37 -31.02
CA ASN A 74 37.10 -46.48 -30.11
C ASN A 74 38.33 -47.40 -30.00
N ALA A 75 38.78 -47.66 -28.78
CA ALA A 75 39.89 -48.57 -28.46
C ALA A 75 41.22 -48.25 -29.18
N VAL A 76 41.52 -46.95 -29.34
CA VAL A 76 42.75 -46.48 -30.00
C VAL A 76 43.84 -46.12 -29.00
N LYS A 77 45.10 -46.22 -29.44
CA LYS A 77 46.29 -45.92 -28.64
C LYS A 77 47.19 -44.89 -29.33
N ASN A 78 47.64 -43.88 -28.58
CA ASN A 78 48.63 -42.91 -29.01
C ASN A 78 48.21 -42.14 -30.27
N VAL A 79 47.07 -41.43 -30.18
CA VAL A 79 46.51 -40.62 -31.28
C VAL A 79 46.56 -39.15 -30.93
N THR A 80 47.13 -38.34 -31.80
CA THR A 80 47.21 -36.89 -31.61
C THR A 80 46.41 -36.18 -32.70
N LEU A 81 45.48 -35.31 -32.31
CA LEU A 81 44.82 -34.33 -33.15
C LEU A 81 45.51 -32.98 -32.90
N HIS A 82 46.27 -32.47 -33.87
CA HIS A 82 47.07 -31.25 -33.72
C HIS A 82 46.72 -30.22 -34.79
N GLY A 83 46.50 -28.97 -34.39
CA GLY A 83 46.30 -27.87 -35.32
C GLY A 83 47.61 -27.17 -35.73
N LEU A 84 47.84 -27.05 -37.04
CA LEU A 84 48.98 -26.30 -37.61
C LEU A 84 48.56 -24.86 -37.99
N HIS A 85 49.32 -23.86 -37.51
CA HIS A 85 49.28 -22.40 -37.80
C HIS A 85 47.92 -21.73 -38.15
N ARG A 86 47.61 -20.59 -37.48
CA ARG A 86 46.32 -19.84 -37.55
C ARG A 86 45.10 -20.65 -37.07
N SER A 87 45.21 -21.29 -35.90
CA SER A 87 44.10 -21.94 -35.15
C SER A 87 43.05 -22.64 -36.06
N PRO A 88 43.39 -23.80 -36.65
CA PRO A 88 42.49 -24.51 -37.55
C PRO A 88 41.18 -24.84 -36.84
N LYS A 89 40.09 -24.81 -37.61
CA LYS A 89 38.71 -24.86 -37.10
C LYS A 89 38.03 -26.16 -37.47
N ILE A 90 37.53 -26.89 -36.48
CA ILE A 90 36.57 -27.98 -36.65
C ILE A 90 35.17 -27.40 -36.43
N ASN A 91 34.29 -27.48 -37.43
CA ASN A 91 32.93 -26.96 -37.36
C ASN A 91 31.92 -28.10 -37.49
N CYS A 92 31.17 -28.36 -36.44
CA CYS A 92 30.12 -29.38 -36.45
C CYS A 92 28.76 -28.77 -36.81
N TRP A 93 28.01 -29.45 -37.66
CA TRP A 93 26.65 -29.09 -38.05
C TRP A 93 25.67 -30.16 -37.54
N ASN A 94 24.44 -29.77 -37.23
CA ASN A 94 23.33 -30.67 -36.84
C ASN A 94 23.65 -31.65 -35.68
N TYR A 95 24.29 -31.21 -34.59
CA TYR A 95 24.66 -32.02 -33.41
C TYR A 95 25.77 -33.07 -33.62
N ALA A 96 26.65 -32.89 -34.62
CA ALA A 96 27.81 -33.77 -34.78
C ALA A 96 28.72 -33.82 -33.54
N PHE A 97 29.35 -34.98 -33.32
CA PHE A 97 30.11 -35.27 -32.11
C PHE A 97 31.48 -35.90 -32.39
N ILE A 98 32.38 -35.76 -31.40
CA ILE A 98 33.66 -36.44 -31.28
C ILE A 98 33.55 -37.38 -30.09
N LEU A 99 33.61 -38.69 -30.31
CA LEU A 99 33.55 -39.72 -29.28
C LEU A 99 34.90 -40.42 -29.18
N VAL A 100 35.52 -40.37 -28.01
CA VAL A 100 36.70 -41.15 -27.62
C VAL A 100 36.24 -42.16 -26.58
N ASN A 101 36.42 -43.45 -26.82
CA ASN A 101 35.96 -44.50 -25.92
C ASN A 101 37.04 -45.57 -25.73
N ASN A 102 37.26 -46.02 -24.49
CA ASN A 102 38.21 -47.09 -24.15
C ASN A 102 39.62 -46.88 -24.73
N SER A 103 40.11 -45.63 -24.80
CA SER A 103 41.33 -45.26 -25.51
C SER A 103 42.44 -44.77 -24.55
N ILE A 104 43.69 -44.81 -25.00
CA ILE A 104 44.86 -44.49 -24.17
C ILE A 104 45.81 -43.54 -24.93
N TYR A 105 46.32 -42.51 -24.27
CA TYR A 105 47.24 -41.51 -24.86
C TYR A 105 46.61 -40.77 -26.05
N ILE A 106 45.58 -39.96 -25.77
CA ILE A 106 44.95 -39.10 -26.79
C ILE A 106 45.30 -37.65 -26.52
N ILE A 107 45.78 -36.94 -27.53
CA ILE A 107 46.16 -35.53 -27.43
C ILE A 107 45.30 -34.71 -28.40
N ILE A 108 44.60 -33.70 -27.91
CA ILE A 108 43.92 -32.68 -28.73
C ILE A 108 44.64 -31.36 -28.48
N SER A 109 45.21 -30.76 -29.52
CA SER A 109 46.06 -29.59 -29.35
C SER A 109 45.90 -28.51 -30.42
N ASN A 110 45.98 -27.26 -30.00
CA ASN A 110 46.09 -26.07 -30.86
C ASN A 110 44.99 -25.91 -31.92
N MET A 111 43.73 -26.12 -31.57
CA MET A 111 42.60 -26.05 -32.52
C MET A 111 41.36 -25.34 -31.97
N LEU A 112 40.54 -24.81 -32.89
CA LEU A 112 39.23 -24.22 -32.62
C LEU A 112 38.13 -25.26 -32.89
N VAL A 113 37.44 -25.73 -31.85
CA VAL A 113 36.32 -26.66 -31.96
C VAL A 113 35.01 -25.89 -31.81
N ARG A 114 34.19 -25.84 -32.86
CA ARG A 114 32.95 -25.07 -32.91
C ARG A 114 31.73 -25.95 -33.17
N HIS A 115 30.68 -25.78 -32.36
CA HIS A 115 29.39 -26.47 -32.47
C HIS A 115 29.44 -28.00 -32.34
N CYS A 116 30.54 -28.56 -31.82
CA CYS A 116 30.72 -30.00 -31.66
C CYS A 116 30.34 -30.47 -30.25
N GLN A 117 29.83 -31.68 -30.11
CA GLN A 117 29.77 -32.38 -28.82
C GLN A 117 31.04 -33.24 -28.68
N VAL A 118 31.73 -33.22 -27.54
CA VAL A 118 32.92 -34.04 -27.31
C VAL A 118 32.67 -34.96 -26.13
N PHE A 119 32.73 -36.26 -26.35
CA PHE A 119 32.52 -37.30 -25.35
C PHE A 119 33.80 -38.12 -25.22
N VAL A 120 34.35 -38.21 -24.02
CA VAL A 120 35.48 -39.10 -23.70
C VAL A 120 35.03 -40.03 -22.59
N ARG A 121 35.11 -41.33 -22.80
CA ARG A 121 34.59 -42.34 -21.86
C ARG A 121 35.63 -43.43 -21.58
N SER A 122 35.78 -43.79 -20.32
CA SER A 122 36.57 -44.95 -19.85
C SER A 122 37.98 -44.99 -20.47
N SER A 123 38.68 -43.86 -20.46
CA SER A 123 39.95 -43.67 -21.18
C SER A 123 41.04 -43.12 -20.26
N THR A 124 42.31 -43.35 -20.59
CA THR A 124 43.44 -42.93 -19.74
C THR A 124 44.47 -42.08 -20.49
N ASN A 125 45.16 -41.17 -19.79
CA ASN A 125 46.14 -40.24 -20.37
C ASN A 125 45.57 -39.40 -21.52
N ILE A 126 44.56 -38.59 -21.23
CA ILE A 126 43.93 -37.69 -22.20
C ILE A 126 44.45 -36.26 -21.99
N THR A 127 44.99 -35.63 -23.02
CA THR A 127 45.50 -34.26 -22.95
C THR A 127 44.77 -33.35 -23.94
N ILE A 128 44.21 -32.24 -23.44
CA ILE A 128 43.66 -31.15 -24.25
C ILE A 128 44.52 -29.91 -23.97
N THR A 129 45.15 -29.33 -24.99
CA THR A 129 46.07 -28.20 -24.77
C THR A 129 45.98 -27.11 -25.83
N GLY A 130 46.06 -25.84 -25.42
CA GLY A 130 46.09 -24.70 -26.35
C GLY A 130 44.87 -24.61 -27.27
N SER A 131 43.71 -25.17 -26.87
CA SER A 131 42.55 -25.33 -27.74
C SER A 131 41.40 -24.41 -27.33
N TYR A 132 40.59 -23.98 -28.29
CA TYR A 132 39.45 -23.08 -28.07
C TYR A 132 38.15 -23.81 -28.43
N PHE A 133 37.23 -23.96 -27.48
CA PHE A 133 35.94 -24.59 -27.68
C PHE A 133 34.83 -23.54 -27.65
N ALA A 134 34.03 -23.44 -28.70
CA ALA A 134 32.96 -22.43 -28.78
C ALA A 134 31.66 -22.99 -29.38
N ALA A 135 30.59 -23.04 -28.58
CA ALA A 135 29.23 -23.18 -29.10
C ALA A 135 28.17 -23.26 -28.02
N TYR A 136 27.11 -22.49 -28.22
CA TYR A 136 25.90 -22.55 -27.41
C TYR A 136 25.27 -23.97 -27.45
N GLY A 137 25.18 -24.62 -26.29
CA GLY A 137 24.58 -25.95 -26.14
C GLY A 137 25.51 -27.15 -26.45
N SER A 138 26.78 -26.91 -26.76
CA SER A 138 27.79 -27.96 -26.92
C SER A 138 28.38 -28.40 -25.58
N THR A 139 28.69 -29.70 -25.45
CA THR A 139 29.19 -30.31 -24.22
C THR A 139 30.54 -31.02 -24.44
N LEU A 140 31.47 -30.89 -23.48
CA LEU A 140 32.66 -31.72 -23.29
C LEU A 140 32.35 -32.61 -22.08
N SER A 141 31.99 -33.86 -22.33
CA SER A 141 31.64 -34.82 -21.28
C SER A 141 32.76 -35.85 -21.17
N LEU A 142 33.44 -35.83 -20.03
CA LEU A 142 34.56 -36.69 -19.66
C LEU A 142 34.08 -37.63 -18.55
N THR A 143 33.83 -38.90 -18.88
CA THR A 143 33.33 -39.90 -17.93
C THR A 143 34.39 -40.97 -17.70
N ASN A 144 34.80 -41.19 -16.45
CA ASN A 144 35.87 -42.13 -16.06
C ASN A 144 37.14 -41.92 -16.91
N VAL A 145 37.57 -40.67 -17.02
CA VAL A 145 38.80 -40.30 -17.72
C VAL A 145 39.91 -40.13 -16.68
N PHE A 146 40.87 -41.05 -16.69
CA PHE A 146 41.99 -41.06 -15.76
C PHE A 146 43.22 -40.38 -16.38
N ASP A 147 44.03 -39.70 -15.58
CA ASP A 147 45.20 -38.92 -16.04
C ASP A 147 44.84 -37.85 -17.07
N LEU A 148 43.75 -37.11 -16.83
CA LEU A 148 43.30 -36.00 -17.66
C LEU A 148 44.20 -34.77 -17.48
N LYS A 149 44.58 -34.11 -18.57
CA LYS A 149 45.27 -32.81 -18.57
C LYS A 149 44.56 -31.85 -19.51
N VAL A 150 43.97 -30.78 -18.98
CA VAL A 150 43.45 -29.66 -19.77
C VAL A 150 44.29 -28.42 -19.49
N LEU A 151 45.05 -27.97 -20.47
CA LEU A 151 46.09 -26.95 -20.29
C LEU A 151 45.86 -25.77 -21.25
N SER A 152 45.94 -24.54 -20.76
CA SER A 152 45.97 -23.32 -21.60
C SER A 152 44.84 -23.28 -22.65
N SER A 153 43.64 -23.71 -22.26
CA SER A 153 42.49 -23.88 -23.18
C SER A 153 41.33 -22.97 -22.78
N VAL A 154 40.50 -22.59 -23.74
CA VAL A 154 39.39 -21.63 -23.54
C VAL A 154 38.06 -22.28 -23.93
N PHE A 155 37.05 -22.13 -23.09
CA PHE A 155 35.69 -22.62 -23.29
C PHE A 155 34.71 -21.46 -23.29
N PHE A 156 34.09 -21.19 -24.43
CA PHE A 156 33.12 -20.11 -24.61
C PHE A 156 31.71 -20.66 -24.90
N ALA A 157 30.74 -20.29 -24.06
CA ALA A 157 29.36 -20.76 -24.14
C ALA A 157 29.22 -22.29 -24.15
N TYR A 158 30.14 -23.00 -23.49
CA TYR A 158 30.34 -24.44 -23.62
C TYR A 158 30.11 -25.14 -22.28
N HIS A 159 29.54 -26.35 -22.30
CA HIS A 159 29.30 -27.12 -21.08
C HIS A 159 30.43 -28.14 -20.87
N VAL A 160 31.16 -28.05 -19.77
CA VAL A 160 32.25 -28.97 -19.43
C VAL A 160 31.80 -29.82 -18.24
N ARG A 161 31.70 -31.14 -18.44
CA ARG A 161 31.28 -32.10 -17.42
C ARG A 161 32.35 -33.15 -17.21
N LEU A 162 32.84 -33.27 -15.99
CA LEU A 162 33.70 -34.36 -15.53
C LEU A 162 32.88 -35.26 -14.62
N SER A 163 32.83 -36.55 -14.90
CA SER A 163 32.11 -37.55 -14.09
C SER A 163 33.00 -38.73 -13.77
N TYR A 164 33.09 -39.06 -12.49
CA TYR A 164 33.75 -40.25 -11.97
C TYR A 164 32.69 -41.16 -11.35
N ASP A 165 32.33 -42.19 -12.10
CA ASP A 165 31.28 -43.16 -11.80
C ASP A 165 31.91 -44.47 -11.29
N PRO A 166 31.17 -45.32 -10.54
CA PRO A 166 31.74 -46.53 -9.95
C PRO A 166 32.17 -47.54 -11.02
N LEU A 167 33.31 -48.19 -10.80
CA LEU A 167 33.78 -49.30 -11.63
C LEU A 167 33.18 -50.63 -11.15
N THR A 168 33.01 -51.58 -12.07
CA THR A 168 32.53 -52.94 -11.76
C THR A 168 33.54 -53.79 -10.98
N VAL A 169 34.81 -53.37 -10.93
CA VAL A 169 35.91 -54.02 -10.20
C VAL A 169 36.68 -52.93 -9.46
N CYS A 170 37.00 -53.17 -8.19
CA CYS A 170 37.84 -52.28 -7.38
C CYS A 170 39.22 -52.09 -8.04
N SER A 171 39.69 -50.85 -8.16
CA SER A 171 41.05 -50.58 -8.64
C SER A 171 42.06 -50.74 -7.52
N ASN A 172 43.20 -51.35 -7.83
CA ASN A 172 44.37 -51.43 -6.95
C ASN A 172 45.36 -50.28 -7.18
N GLU A 173 45.08 -49.37 -8.11
CA GLU A 173 45.91 -48.18 -8.32
C GLU A 173 45.79 -47.19 -7.16
N LEU A 174 46.92 -46.56 -6.81
CA LEU A 174 47.03 -45.73 -5.62
C LEU A 174 46.13 -44.48 -5.70
N ILE A 175 46.25 -43.69 -6.77
CA ILE A 175 45.49 -42.44 -7.01
C ILE A 175 45.49 -42.13 -8.52
N TYR A 176 44.33 -41.81 -9.10
CA TYR A 176 44.23 -41.25 -10.46
C TYR A 176 44.23 -39.71 -10.43
N HIS A 177 44.99 -39.07 -11.32
CA HIS A 177 45.11 -37.61 -11.33
C HIS A 177 44.31 -36.95 -12.46
N SER A 178 43.78 -35.76 -12.22
CA SER A 178 43.16 -34.91 -13.24
C SER A 178 43.52 -33.46 -13.00
N LEU A 179 44.07 -32.80 -14.02
CA LEU A 179 44.62 -31.45 -13.94
C LEU A 179 43.95 -30.54 -14.97
N MET A 180 43.40 -29.41 -14.51
CA MET A 180 43.06 -28.26 -15.34
C MET A 180 43.92 -27.08 -14.93
N ALA A 181 44.74 -26.56 -15.85
CA ALA A 181 45.64 -25.45 -15.55
C ALA A 181 45.61 -24.36 -16.62
N ASN A 182 45.56 -23.08 -16.19
CA ASN A 182 45.47 -21.92 -17.07
C ASN A 182 44.29 -22.00 -18.05
N VAL A 183 43.10 -22.33 -17.53
CA VAL A 183 41.88 -22.53 -18.34
C VAL A 183 40.93 -21.35 -18.13
N THR A 184 40.28 -20.89 -19.20
CA THR A 184 39.25 -19.84 -19.12
C THR A 184 37.90 -20.39 -19.56
N LEU A 185 36.87 -20.17 -18.74
CA LEU A 185 35.48 -20.54 -19.00
C LEU A 185 34.62 -19.27 -18.99
N THR A 186 34.09 -18.88 -20.16
CA THR A 186 33.25 -17.67 -20.32
C THR A 186 31.86 -18.04 -20.82
N TYR A 187 30.80 -17.60 -20.12
CA TYR A 187 29.40 -18.00 -20.39
C TYR A 187 29.19 -19.51 -20.43
N SER A 188 30.10 -20.26 -19.80
CA SER A 188 30.17 -21.71 -19.86
C SER A 188 29.52 -22.31 -18.62
N ARG A 189 29.49 -23.63 -18.54
CA ARG A 189 29.03 -24.37 -17.35
C ARG A 189 30.08 -25.41 -17.02
N MET A 190 30.45 -25.53 -15.74
CA MET A 190 31.37 -26.56 -15.27
C MET A 190 30.66 -27.45 -14.25
N GLU A 191 30.70 -28.76 -14.49
CA GLU A 191 30.15 -29.78 -13.59
C GLU A 191 31.24 -30.81 -13.26
N LEU A 192 31.46 -31.08 -11.97
CA LEU A 192 32.33 -32.14 -11.47
C LEU A 192 31.51 -33.10 -10.63
N HIS A 193 31.30 -34.32 -11.12
CA HIS A 193 30.56 -35.37 -10.44
C HIS A 193 31.56 -36.41 -9.93
N ILE A 194 31.62 -36.62 -8.62
CA ILE A 194 32.44 -37.65 -7.97
C ILE A 194 31.49 -38.62 -7.25
N LEU A 195 31.11 -39.68 -7.96
CA LEU A 195 30.05 -40.62 -7.61
C LEU A 195 30.56 -42.08 -7.51
N HIS A 196 31.87 -42.28 -7.45
CA HIS A 196 32.50 -43.60 -7.59
C HIS A 196 32.61 -44.40 -6.29
N GLY A 197 32.16 -43.86 -5.17
CA GLY A 197 32.26 -44.49 -3.86
C GLY A 197 33.72 -44.77 -3.50
N THR A 198 33.96 -45.97 -2.97
CA THR A 198 35.32 -46.43 -2.62
C THR A 198 36.00 -47.20 -3.75
N THR A 199 35.46 -47.25 -4.98
CA THR A 199 36.00 -48.15 -6.03
C THR A 199 37.42 -47.80 -6.51
N TYR A 200 37.86 -46.54 -6.38
CA TYR A 200 39.20 -46.02 -6.66
C TYR A 200 39.38 -44.67 -5.95
N ASN A 201 40.59 -44.08 -5.99
CA ASN A 201 40.89 -42.76 -5.43
C ASN A 201 41.19 -41.75 -6.55
N VAL A 202 40.59 -40.55 -6.50
CA VAL A 202 40.78 -39.49 -7.51
C VAL A 202 41.33 -38.23 -6.88
N SER A 203 42.34 -37.65 -7.52
CA SER A 203 42.85 -36.31 -7.23
C SER A 203 42.60 -35.37 -8.40
N THR A 204 41.79 -34.34 -8.19
CA THR A 204 41.45 -33.33 -9.20
C THR A 204 42.00 -31.96 -8.80
N ILE A 205 42.81 -31.35 -9.66
CA ILE A 205 43.46 -30.06 -9.43
C ILE A 205 42.99 -29.05 -10.48
N PHE A 206 42.47 -27.92 -10.03
CA PHE A 206 42.20 -26.72 -10.81
C PHE A 206 43.20 -25.64 -10.40
N ASP A 207 44.12 -25.29 -11.28
CA ASP A 207 45.17 -24.31 -11.01
C ASP A 207 45.07 -23.13 -11.98
N ASN A 208 44.87 -21.93 -11.46
CA ASN A 208 44.72 -20.71 -12.25
C ASN A 208 43.61 -20.85 -13.32
N VAL A 209 42.40 -21.22 -12.89
CA VAL A 209 41.22 -21.32 -13.75
C VAL A 209 40.33 -20.10 -13.55
N ASP A 210 39.94 -19.49 -14.66
CA ASP A 210 39.10 -18.29 -14.68
C ASP A 210 37.66 -18.61 -15.11
N PHE A 211 36.72 -18.46 -14.19
CA PHE A 211 35.29 -18.70 -14.38
C PHE A 211 34.54 -17.36 -14.46
N GLN A 212 34.25 -16.92 -15.69
CA GLN A 212 33.56 -15.67 -15.97
C GLN A 212 32.13 -15.94 -16.48
N TYR A 213 31.12 -15.27 -15.92
CA TYR A 213 29.69 -15.49 -16.25
C TYR A 213 29.29 -16.98 -16.22
N THR A 214 29.92 -17.75 -15.33
CA THR A 214 29.89 -19.23 -15.29
C THR A 214 29.58 -19.67 -13.87
N TYR A 215 28.86 -20.79 -13.70
CA TYR A 215 28.74 -21.48 -12.42
C TYR A 215 29.55 -22.77 -12.44
N PHE A 216 30.22 -23.07 -11.33
CA PHE A 216 30.88 -24.35 -11.08
C PHE A 216 30.07 -25.17 -10.07
N CYS A 217 29.50 -26.29 -10.52
CA CYS A 217 28.80 -27.24 -9.68
C CYS A 217 29.66 -28.47 -9.41
N MET A 218 29.87 -28.79 -8.14
CA MET A 218 30.53 -30.00 -7.68
C MET A 218 29.50 -30.89 -6.98
N VAL A 219 29.29 -32.08 -7.51
CA VAL A 219 28.36 -33.09 -6.98
C VAL A 219 29.18 -34.23 -6.39
N LEU A 220 28.98 -34.49 -5.11
CA LEU A 220 29.77 -35.44 -4.33
C LEU A 220 28.86 -36.54 -3.75
N GLN A 221 29.28 -37.79 -3.88
CA GLN A 221 28.77 -38.93 -3.11
C GLN A 221 29.85 -39.38 -2.11
N ASP A 222 29.55 -40.32 -1.22
CA ASP A 222 30.47 -40.98 -0.25
C ASP A 222 31.67 -41.68 -0.93
N SER A 223 32.57 -40.87 -1.50
CA SER A 223 33.68 -41.29 -2.35
C SER A 223 35.01 -40.84 -1.78
N LEU A 224 36.08 -41.59 -2.06
CA LEU A 224 37.45 -41.23 -1.66
C LEU A 224 38.11 -40.32 -2.70
N PHE A 225 38.36 -39.05 -2.36
CA PHE A 225 38.94 -38.10 -3.31
C PHE A 225 39.73 -36.96 -2.64
N SER A 226 40.53 -36.27 -3.45
CA SER A 226 41.16 -34.99 -3.12
C SER A 226 40.89 -33.98 -4.24
N VAL A 227 40.22 -32.86 -3.92
CA VAL A 227 40.02 -31.76 -4.87
C VAL A 227 40.80 -30.53 -4.40
N SER A 228 41.58 -29.93 -5.28
CA SER A 228 42.30 -28.68 -5.01
C SER A 228 41.95 -27.62 -6.06
N ILE A 229 41.51 -26.45 -5.61
CA ILE A 229 41.22 -25.27 -6.42
C ILE A 229 42.17 -24.16 -5.96
N ILE A 230 43.10 -23.80 -6.81
CA ILE A 230 44.24 -22.95 -6.46
C ILE A 230 44.28 -21.76 -7.43
N LYS A 231 44.49 -20.54 -6.89
CA LYS A 231 44.69 -19.31 -7.68
C LYS A 231 43.59 -19.05 -8.72
N SER A 232 42.38 -19.52 -8.47
CA SER A 232 41.28 -19.47 -9.44
C SER A 232 40.34 -18.30 -9.16
N SER A 233 39.70 -17.77 -10.21
CA SER A 233 38.78 -16.63 -10.14
C SER A 233 37.37 -17.04 -10.53
N PHE A 234 36.39 -16.60 -9.76
CA PHE A 234 34.96 -16.82 -10.00
C PHE A 234 34.25 -15.47 -9.99
N HIS A 235 33.80 -15.02 -11.16
CA HIS A 235 33.20 -13.69 -11.26
C HIS A 235 32.09 -13.51 -12.29
N ASP A 236 31.28 -12.48 -12.02
CA ASP A 236 30.13 -12.07 -12.82
C ASP A 236 29.07 -13.17 -13.02
N ALA A 237 28.97 -14.15 -12.11
CA ALA A 237 27.95 -15.20 -12.20
C ALA A 237 26.55 -14.66 -11.84
N ASN A 238 25.57 -14.90 -12.72
CA ASN A 238 24.16 -14.56 -12.49
C ASN A 238 23.46 -15.47 -11.45
N SER A 239 24.17 -16.47 -10.92
CA SER A 239 23.71 -17.46 -9.94
C SER A 239 24.81 -17.69 -8.89
N GLU A 240 24.85 -18.84 -8.23
CA GLU A 240 26.04 -19.26 -7.46
C GLU A 240 27.28 -19.33 -8.36
N ALA A 241 28.39 -18.74 -7.92
CA ALA A 241 29.67 -18.83 -8.61
C ALA A 241 30.26 -20.24 -8.48
N MET A 242 30.22 -20.78 -7.25
CA MET A 242 30.57 -22.16 -6.97
C MET A 242 29.59 -22.78 -5.97
N ILE A 243 29.06 -23.95 -6.32
CA ILE A 243 28.18 -24.75 -5.46
C ILE A 243 28.75 -26.15 -5.28
N ILE A 244 28.82 -26.59 -4.03
CA ILE A 244 29.18 -27.96 -3.65
C ILE A 244 27.93 -28.61 -3.07
N VAL A 245 27.49 -29.71 -3.69
CA VAL A 245 26.29 -30.47 -3.36
C VAL A 245 26.64 -31.91 -3.08
N PHE A 246 26.02 -32.48 -2.05
CA PHE A 246 26.10 -33.90 -1.73
C PHE A 246 24.82 -34.63 -2.17
N GLU A 247 24.95 -35.71 -2.95
CA GLU A 247 23.83 -36.53 -3.47
C GLU A 247 23.62 -37.85 -2.70
N GLU A 248 22.41 -38.42 -2.80
CA GLU A 248 22.03 -39.70 -2.16
C GLU A 248 22.79 -40.90 -2.71
N ASN A 249 23.01 -41.89 -1.84
CA ASN A 249 23.68 -43.14 -2.19
C ASN A 249 22.90 -43.97 -3.24
N LEU A 250 23.33 -43.86 -4.51
CA LEU A 250 23.17 -44.96 -5.46
C LEU A 250 24.08 -46.09 -4.96
N LYS A 251 23.48 -47.24 -4.57
CA LYS A 251 24.13 -48.49 -4.13
C LYS A 251 25.63 -48.55 -4.47
N SER A 252 26.47 -48.17 -3.51
CA SER A 252 27.93 -48.26 -3.62
C SER A 252 28.36 -49.70 -3.36
N ASP A 253 29.05 -50.32 -4.32
CA ASP A 253 29.82 -51.54 -4.07
C ASP A 253 31.02 -51.18 -3.20
N ASN A 254 30.96 -51.50 -1.90
CA ASN A 254 31.99 -51.13 -0.95
C ASN A 254 33.25 -52.01 -1.11
N CYS A 255 34.30 -51.42 -1.68
CA CYS A 255 35.64 -52.02 -1.68
C CYS A 255 36.27 -51.80 -0.29
N LYS A 256 36.68 -52.87 0.40
CA LYS A 256 37.37 -52.76 1.70
C LYS A 256 38.82 -52.31 1.48
N PHE A 257 39.10 -51.03 1.67
CA PHE A 257 40.47 -50.55 1.89
C PHE A 257 40.85 -50.79 3.35
N CYS A 258 41.80 -51.69 3.59
CA CYS A 258 42.37 -51.88 4.92
C CYS A 258 43.40 -50.78 5.22
N ASP A 259 43.35 -50.20 6.43
CA ASP A 259 44.42 -49.43 7.09
C ASP A 259 44.67 -47.94 6.75
N ALA A 260 43.75 -47.23 6.10
CA ALA A 260 43.84 -45.76 6.01
C ALA A 260 42.54 -45.09 6.48
N SER A 261 42.63 -44.05 7.32
CA SER A 261 41.50 -43.17 7.62
C SER A 261 41.02 -42.54 6.30
N LEU A 262 39.87 -43.03 5.79
CA LEU A 262 39.27 -42.58 4.54
C LEU A 262 38.72 -41.15 4.73
N THR A 263 39.57 -40.15 4.52
CA THR A 263 39.20 -38.72 4.62
C THR A 263 39.30 -38.08 3.26
N SER A 264 38.18 -37.55 2.76
CA SER A 264 38.14 -36.84 1.47
C SER A 264 38.36 -35.36 1.69
N THR A 265 39.29 -34.76 0.95
CA THR A 265 39.76 -33.39 1.21
C THR A 265 39.41 -32.46 0.06
N ILE A 266 38.90 -31.27 0.39
CA ILE A 266 38.64 -30.19 -0.56
C ILE A 266 39.42 -28.96 -0.11
N ILE A 267 40.34 -28.50 -0.95
CA ILE A 267 41.19 -27.34 -0.70
C ILE A 267 40.82 -26.25 -1.70
N ILE A 268 40.48 -25.07 -1.21
CA ILE A 268 40.31 -23.84 -1.99
C ILE A 268 41.32 -22.84 -1.45
N GLU A 269 42.34 -22.54 -2.25
CA GLU A 269 43.49 -21.74 -1.84
C GLU A 269 43.77 -20.59 -2.82
N ASP A 270 44.16 -19.42 -2.29
CA ASP A 270 44.56 -18.24 -3.07
C ASP A 270 43.53 -17.80 -4.13
N SER A 271 42.24 -18.10 -3.91
CA SER A 271 41.19 -17.96 -4.92
C SER A 271 40.26 -16.77 -4.63
N ARG A 272 39.60 -16.26 -5.69
CA ARG A 272 38.77 -15.04 -5.63
C ARG A 272 37.34 -15.30 -6.08
N PHE A 273 36.37 -14.77 -5.35
CA PHE A 273 34.94 -14.87 -5.67
C PHE A 273 34.30 -13.48 -5.62
N TYR A 274 33.98 -12.89 -6.77
CA TYR A 274 33.53 -11.50 -6.82
C TYR A 274 32.50 -11.13 -7.88
N TYR A 275 31.67 -10.12 -7.60
CA TYR A 275 30.58 -9.68 -8.48
C TYR A 275 29.59 -10.80 -8.87
N ASN A 276 29.42 -11.81 -8.01
CA ASN A 276 28.45 -12.89 -8.25
C ASN A 276 27.15 -12.66 -7.50
N PHE A 277 26.08 -13.33 -7.92
CA PHE A 277 24.84 -13.37 -7.15
C PHE A 277 25.05 -14.02 -5.77
N LYS A 278 25.79 -15.14 -5.73
CA LYS A 278 26.33 -15.78 -4.51
C LYS A 278 27.76 -16.26 -4.77
N GLY A 279 28.66 -16.11 -3.80
CA GLY A 279 30.06 -16.52 -3.90
C GLY A 279 30.26 -18.04 -3.82
N LEU A 280 30.61 -18.52 -2.62
CA LEU A 280 30.84 -19.94 -2.35
C LEU A 280 29.69 -20.53 -1.51
N ARG A 281 29.03 -21.55 -2.05
CA ARG A 281 27.92 -22.25 -1.41
C ARG A 281 28.24 -23.72 -1.19
N ILE A 282 28.22 -24.16 0.06
CA ILE A 282 28.37 -25.56 0.45
C ILE A 282 27.06 -26.00 1.10
N CYS A 283 26.35 -26.94 0.48
CA CYS A 283 25.06 -27.39 1.00
C CYS A 283 24.78 -28.85 0.58
N ARG A 284 23.75 -29.43 1.17
CA ARG A 284 23.40 -30.84 0.95
C ARG A 284 22.09 -30.99 0.15
N GLY A 285 22.05 -31.97 -0.76
CA GLY A 285 20.81 -32.52 -1.33
C GLY A 285 20.10 -33.43 -0.33
N MET A 286 18.77 -33.54 -0.39
CA MET A 286 17.97 -34.25 0.63
C MET A 286 18.50 -35.67 0.95
N ASN A 287 18.61 -35.99 2.25
CA ASN A 287 18.85 -37.32 2.85
C ASN A 287 20.18 -38.04 2.46
N LEU A 288 20.88 -38.59 3.45
CA LEU A 288 22.07 -39.45 3.38
C LEU A 288 22.18 -40.07 4.78
N HIS A 289 22.53 -41.36 4.82
CA HIS A 289 22.96 -42.03 6.03
C HIS A 289 24.46 -41.83 6.27
N GLU A 290 24.83 -41.79 7.54
CA GLU A 290 26.17 -41.46 8.06
C GLU A 290 27.23 -42.48 7.60
N ALA A 291 28.33 -42.03 6.96
CA ALA A 291 29.50 -42.91 6.76
C ALA A 291 30.88 -42.23 6.56
N MET A 292 31.03 -41.06 5.91
CA MET A 292 32.37 -40.52 5.53
C MET A 292 32.72 -39.12 6.08
N ASP A 293 34.02 -38.92 6.35
CA ASP A 293 34.61 -37.68 6.89
C ASP A 293 35.15 -36.79 5.76
N TYR A 294 34.58 -35.59 5.60
CA TYR A 294 35.08 -34.57 4.67
C TYR A 294 35.90 -33.51 5.40
N HIS A 295 37.02 -33.09 4.81
CA HIS A 295 37.84 -32.01 5.31
C HIS A 295 37.90 -30.86 4.29
N PHE A 296 37.27 -29.73 4.64
CA PHE A 296 37.26 -28.52 3.84
C PHE A 296 38.29 -27.52 4.35
N ILE A 297 39.17 -27.07 3.47
CA ILE A 297 40.16 -26.02 3.74
C ILE A 297 39.91 -24.87 2.77
N ILE A 298 39.48 -23.73 3.29
CA ILE A 298 39.37 -22.46 2.56
C ILE A 298 40.48 -21.55 3.10
N LYS A 299 41.47 -21.24 2.28
CA LYS A 299 42.69 -20.59 2.75
C LYS A 299 43.10 -19.44 1.83
N SER A 300 43.45 -18.30 2.41
CA SER A 300 43.99 -17.16 1.66
C SER A 300 43.06 -16.69 0.53
N CYS A 301 41.73 -16.84 0.72
CA CYS A 301 40.72 -16.48 -0.27
C CYS A 301 40.21 -15.06 -0.06
N LEU A 302 39.84 -14.40 -1.16
CA LEU A 302 39.17 -13.10 -1.16
C LEU A 302 37.77 -13.24 -1.78
N ILE A 303 36.74 -13.14 -0.95
CA ILE A 303 35.34 -13.25 -1.37
C ILE A 303 34.70 -11.87 -1.20
N HIS A 304 34.43 -11.16 -2.30
CA HIS A 304 33.99 -9.77 -2.20
C HIS A 304 32.91 -9.34 -3.19
N ASP A 305 32.15 -8.30 -2.82
CA ASP A 305 31.14 -7.65 -3.68
C ASP A 305 30.13 -8.63 -4.31
N ASN A 306 29.74 -9.67 -3.57
CA ASN A 306 28.69 -10.61 -4.00
C ASN A 306 27.31 -10.13 -3.51
N THR A 307 26.30 -10.16 -4.37
CA THR A 307 25.00 -9.48 -4.15
C THR A 307 24.25 -9.96 -2.91
N TYR A 308 24.17 -11.28 -2.66
CA TYR A 308 23.40 -11.85 -1.54
C TYR A 308 24.27 -12.45 -0.45
N GLU A 309 25.11 -13.43 -0.79
CA GLU A 309 25.93 -14.14 0.20
C GLU A 309 27.33 -14.32 -0.38
N GLY A 310 28.35 -13.97 0.40
CA GLY A 310 29.73 -14.26 0.07
C GLY A 310 30.03 -15.74 0.32
N LEU A 311 29.87 -16.15 1.58
CA LEU A 311 30.05 -17.52 2.04
C LEU A 311 28.76 -18.07 2.65
N PHE A 312 28.32 -19.24 2.18
CA PHE A 312 27.21 -19.99 2.75
C PHE A 312 27.62 -21.44 3.02
N ILE A 313 27.56 -21.87 4.27
CA ILE A 313 27.83 -23.26 4.68
C ILE A 313 26.59 -23.83 5.36
N ASP A 314 26.03 -24.91 4.81
CA ASP A 314 24.99 -25.71 5.44
C ASP A 314 25.51 -27.11 5.78
N GLY A 315 25.85 -27.28 7.05
CA GLY A 315 26.35 -28.53 7.62
C GLY A 315 25.26 -29.51 8.01
N ARG A 316 23.99 -29.27 7.65
CA ARG A 316 22.88 -30.16 8.01
C ARG A 316 23.21 -31.57 7.54
N PHE A 317 23.27 -32.49 8.50
CA PHE A 317 23.62 -33.90 8.32
C PHE A 317 25.09 -34.19 7.90
N MET A 318 26.00 -33.21 7.98
CA MET A 318 27.45 -33.37 7.78
C MET A 318 28.19 -33.52 9.13
N ARG A 319 27.74 -34.46 9.98
CA ARG A 319 28.14 -34.54 11.39
C ARG A 319 29.63 -34.73 11.66
N LEU A 320 30.37 -35.34 10.73
CA LEU A 320 31.80 -35.62 10.84
C LEU A 320 32.67 -34.72 9.94
N THR A 321 32.08 -33.74 9.26
CA THR A 321 32.81 -32.85 8.34
C THR A 321 33.47 -31.69 9.07
N GLN A 322 34.76 -31.48 8.83
CA GLN A 322 35.50 -30.35 9.40
C GLN A 322 35.70 -29.24 8.36
N PHE A 323 35.41 -28.00 8.75
CA PHE A 323 35.69 -26.81 7.95
C PHE A 323 36.78 -25.97 8.60
N ASN A 324 37.83 -25.64 7.85
CA ASN A 324 38.90 -24.74 8.25
C ASN A 324 38.92 -23.54 7.30
N ILE A 325 38.66 -22.34 7.82
CA ILE A 325 38.70 -21.08 7.08
C ILE A 325 39.87 -20.27 7.64
N ILE A 326 40.88 -20.01 6.81
CA ILE A 326 42.18 -19.48 7.25
C ILE A 326 42.58 -18.29 6.38
N ASP A 327 43.04 -17.20 6.99
CA ASP A 327 43.56 -16.00 6.30
C ASP A 327 42.62 -15.50 5.18
N THR A 328 41.31 -15.54 5.42
CA THR A 328 40.27 -15.29 4.39
C THR A 328 39.55 -13.97 4.66
N GLU A 329 39.30 -13.20 3.60
CA GLU A 329 38.63 -11.91 3.65
C GLU A 329 37.25 -11.97 2.96
N LEU A 330 36.21 -11.53 3.68
CA LEU A 330 34.82 -11.49 3.25
C LEU A 330 34.36 -10.01 3.20
N ILE A 331 34.42 -9.36 2.04
CA ILE A 331 34.28 -7.89 1.93
C ILE A 331 33.13 -7.46 1.02
N GLY A 332 32.26 -6.54 1.41
CA GLY A 332 31.25 -5.98 0.46
C GLY A 332 30.13 -6.95 0.08
N ASN A 333 29.99 -8.08 0.79
CA ASN A 333 29.01 -9.11 0.45
C ASN A 333 27.62 -8.76 1.03
N GLY A 334 26.56 -9.31 0.46
CA GLY A 334 25.20 -9.21 1.03
C GLY A 334 25.02 -9.90 2.41
N GLY A 335 26.06 -10.57 2.93
CA GLY A 335 26.10 -11.27 4.22
C GLY A 335 26.91 -12.58 4.13
N ASN A 336 27.16 -13.24 5.26
CA ASN A 336 27.76 -14.58 5.31
C ASN A 336 27.04 -15.44 6.35
N THR A 337 26.83 -16.71 6.05
CA THR A 337 25.97 -17.57 6.87
C THR A 337 26.56 -18.96 7.07
N ILE A 338 26.55 -19.42 8.32
CA ILE A 338 26.88 -20.81 8.69
C ILE A 338 25.70 -21.40 9.44
N VAL A 339 25.14 -22.47 8.88
CA VAL A 339 23.98 -23.16 9.43
C VAL A 339 24.28 -24.63 9.69
N TYR A 340 23.70 -25.18 10.77
CA TYR A 340 23.74 -26.61 11.13
C TYR A 340 25.15 -27.25 11.18
N SER A 341 26.20 -26.48 11.44
CA SER A 341 27.59 -26.96 11.35
C SER A 341 28.22 -27.15 12.74
N THR A 342 28.76 -28.33 13.03
CA THR A 342 29.29 -28.66 14.37
C THR A 342 30.79 -28.40 14.55
N THR A 343 31.54 -28.31 13.45
CA THR A 343 33.02 -28.35 13.45
C THR A 343 33.59 -27.37 12.42
N VAL A 344 33.41 -26.06 12.66
CA VAL A 344 34.03 -24.99 11.86
C VAL A 344 35.12 -24.28 12.66
N THR A 345 36.31 -24.16 12.10
CA THR A 345 37.42 -23.37 12.66
C THR A 345 37.71 -22.18 11.76
N MET A 346 37.75 -20.97 12.33
CA MET A 346 38.16 -19.75 11.64
C MET A 346 39.45 -19.20 12.24
N CYS A 347 40.41 -18.85 11.41
CA CYS A 347 41.69 -18.29 11.82
C CYS A 347 42.07 -17.09 10.94
N ASN A 348 42.31 -15.91 11.53
CA ASN A 348 42.64 -14.69 10.80
C ASN A 348 41.60 -14.36 9.71
N VAL A 349 40.35 -14.20 10.11
CA VAL A 349 39.26 -13.89 9.17
C VAL A 349 38.78 -12.45 9.37
N THR A 350 38.62 -11.74 8.25
CA THR A 350 38.11 -10.37 8.22
C THR A 350 36.80 -10.32 7.48
N VAL A 351 35.79 -9.70 8.09
CA VAL A 351 34.45 -9.51 7.51
C VAL A 351 34.16 -8.01 7.50
N ALA A 352 34.05 -7.43 6.31
CA ALA A 352 33.95 -5.99 6.17
C ALA A 352 32.90 -5.54 5.16
N ASN A 353 32.33 -4.35 5.37
CA ASN A 353 31.46 -3.67 4.40
C ASN A 353 30.25 -4.50 3.95
N SER A 354 29.79 -5.47 4.75
CA SER A 354 28.65 -6.31 4.37
C SER A 354 27.35 -5.51 4.41
N HIS A 355 26.46 -5.72 3.44
CA HIS A 355 25.15 -5.04 3.32
C HIS A 355 24.06 -5.64 4.22
N SER A 356 24.31 -6.81 4.79
CA SER A 356 23.57 -7.43 5.90
C SER A 356 24.56 -7.91 6.95
N THR A 357 24.06 -8.63 7.96
CA THR A 357 24.85 -9.16 9.08
C THR A 357 26.15 -9.76 8.56
N GLY A 358 27.28 -9.28 9.09
CA GLY A 358 28.61 -9.69 8.64
C GLY A 358 28.78 -11.21 8.66
N LEU A 359 28.49 -11.85 9.80
CA LEU A 359 28.42 -13.30 9.92
C LEU A 359 27.23 -13.73 10.79
N ALA A 360 26.39 -14.61 10.26
CA ALA A 360 25.29 -15.21 10.98
C ALA A 360 25.55 -16.70 11.26
N LEU A 361 25.40 -17.10 12.53
CA LEU A 361 25.49 -18.49 12.99
C LEU A 361 24.10 -18.99 13.38
N ILE A 362 23.68 -20.13 12.82
CA ILE A 362 22.38 -20.74 13.11
C ILE A 362 22.60 -22.23 13.39
N LYS A 363 22.22 -22.74 14.58
CA LYS A 363 22.45 -24.14 14.99
C LYS A 363 23.88 -24.62 14.75
N SER A 364 24.88 -23.74 14.94
CA SER A 364 26.27 -24.00 14.56
C SER A 364 27.25 -23.76 15.69
N SER A 365 28.35 -24.51 15.70
CA SER A 365 29.47 -24.36 16.63
C SER A 365 30.72 -23.97 15.85
N VAL A 366 31.22 -22.76 16.10
CA VAL A 366 32.37 -22.18 15.40
C VAL A 366 33.48 -21.84 16.39
N THR A 367 34.67 -22.35 16.13
CA THR A 367 35.89 -22.09 16.91
C THR A 367 36.73 -21.01 16.25
N ILE A 368 37.08 -19.96 17.00
CA ILE A 368 37.89 -18.84 16.52
C ILE A 368 39.31 -18.93 17.08
N LYS A 369 40.29 -18.75 16.20
CA LYS A 369 41.72 -18.66 16.50
C LYS A 369 42.27 -17.35 15.97
N ASN A 370 43.20 -16.73 16.71
CA ASN A 370 43.88 -15.50 16.29
C ASN A 370 42.89 -14.36 15.97
N ASN A 371 43.17 -13.55 14.94
CA ASN A 371 42.39 -12.33 14.68
C ASN A 371 41.04 -12.63 14.04
N PHE A 372 40.00 -11.98 14.54
CA PHE A 372 38.66 -12.01 13.95
C PHE A 372 38.06 -10.62 13.93
N ILE A 373 37.93 -10.05 12.74
CA ILE A 373 37.68 -8.61 12.55
C ILE A 373 36.37 -8.42 11.81
N PHE A 374 35.46 -7.64 12.40
CA PHE A 374 34.20 -7.19 11.80
C PHE A 374 34.20 -5.67 11.70
N THR A 375 34.14 -5.13 10.48
CA THR A 375 34.15 -3.68 10.30
C THR A 375 33.12 -3.18 9.30
N ASN A 376 32.40 -2.11 9.64
CA ASN A 376 31.50 -1.41 8.73
C ASN A 376 30.42 -2.31 8.10
N ASN A 377 29.93 -3.31 8.84
CA ASN A 377 28.85 -4.18 8.39
C ASN A 377 27.50 -3.65 8.88
N THR A 378 26.44 -3.83 8.09
CA THR A 378 25.06 -3.54 8.49
C THR A 378 24.33 -4.83 8.87
N GLY A 379 23.07 -4.79 9.33
CA GLY A 379 22.32 -6.01 9.63
C GLY A 379 20.98 -5.70 10.29
N THR A 380 20.10 -6.69 10.41
CA THR A 380 18.87 -6.54 11.21
C THR A 380 19.16 -6.74 12.68
N VAL A 381 19.83 -7.84 13.00
CA VAL A 381 20.41 -8.16 14.30
C VAL A 381 21.86 -8.54 14.12
N GLY A 382 22.74 -8.17 15.05
CA GLY A 382 24.15 -8.58 14.98
C GLY A 382 24.84 -7.98 13.77
N GLY A 383 24.93 -6.65 13.63
CA GLY A 383 25.48 -6.01 12.44
C GLY A 383 26.85 -6.58 12.06
N GLY A 384 27.72 -6.79 13.05
CA GLY A 384 28.94 -7.58 12.87
C GLY A 384 28.68 -9.09 12.90
N LEU A 385 28.19 -9.60 14.04
CA LEU A 385 28.04 -11.03 14.32
C LEU A 385 26.69 -11.33 14.96
N ALA A 386 25.94 -12.29 14.41
CA ALA A 386 24.72 -12.84 15.01
C ALA A 386 24.86 -14.32 15.37
N ILE A 387 24.47 -14.69 16.59
CA ILE A 387 24.56 -16.06 17.13
C ILE A 387 23.15 -16.51 17.54
N ASN A 388 22.53 -17.34 16.70
CA ASN A 388 21.11 -17.69 16.78
C ASN A 388 20.90 -19.22 16.90
N ASP A 389 19.72 -19.62 17.35
CA ASP A 389 19.24 -21.01 17.38
C ASP A 389 20.24 -22.00 18.00
N SER A 390 20.59 -21.83 19.28
CA SER A 390 21.53 -22.70 20.00
C SER A 390 22.96 -22.74 19.42
N SER A 391 23.36 -21.68 18.71
CA SER A 391 24.72 -21.58 18.19
C SER A 391 25.74 -21.27 19.29
N LYS A 392 26.98 -21.72 19.08
CA LYS A 392 28.09 -21.52 20.01
C LYS A 392 29.28 -20.92 19.28
N LEU A 393 29.75 -19.78 19.77
CA LEU A 393 31.05 -19.23 19.39
C LEU A 393 32.07 -19.62 20.45
N ILE A 394 33.11 -20.36 20.06
CA ILE A 394 34.16 -20.84 20.96
C ILE A 394 35.44 -20.06 20.66
N LEU A 395 35.96 -19.35 21.66
CA LEU A 395 37.15 -18.52 21.52
C LEU A 395 38.33 -19.19 22.22
N THR A 396 39.37 -19.49 21.45
CA THR A 396 40.64 -20.04 21.96
C THR A 396 41.47 -18.97 22.65
N SER A 397 42.50 -19.37 23.41
CA SER A 397 43.38 -18.44 24.12
C SER A 397 44.16 -17.46 23.24
N SER A 398 44.34 -17.77 21.95
CA SER A 398 45.00 -16.88 20.98
C SER A 398 44.03 -15.94 20.27
N ALA A 399 42.71 -16.05 20.50
CA ALA A 399 41.71 -15.25 19.81
C ALA A 399 41.81 -13.76 20.14
N ASN A 400 41.51 -12.90 19.16
CA ASN A 400 41.47 -11.45 19.29
C ASN A 400 40.33 -10.88 18.43
N LEU A 401 39.29 -10.35 19.08
CA LEU A 401 38.09 -9.89 18.39
C LEU A 401 38.08 -8.37 18.26
N LYS A 402 37.84 -7.87 17.05
CA LYS A 402 37.65 -6.45 16.77
C LYS A 402 36.33 -6.24 16.02
N ILE A 403 35.40 -5.50 16.61
CA ILE A 403 34.07 -5.26 16.07
C ILE A 403 33.83 -3.75 16.07
N ILE A 404 34.01 -3.14 14.90
CA ILE A 404 34.16 -1.69 14.74
C ILE A 404 33.16 -1.15 13.70
N ASN A 405 32.50 -0.02 13.99
CA ASN A 405 31.62 0.68 13.05
C ASN A 405 30.48 -0.20 12.48
N ASN A 406 29.99 -1.21 13.21
CA ASN A 406 28.89 -2.06 12.72
C ASN A 406 27.53 -1.50 13.13
N HIS A 407 26.51 -1.70 12.30
CA HIS A 407 25.17 -1.18 12.51
C HIS A 407 24.11 -2.29 12.42
N ALA A 408 23.21 -2.37 13.39
CA ALA A 408 22.01 -3.20 13.32
C ALA A 408 20.74 -2.35 13.29
N SER A 409 19.76 -2.64 12.44
CA SER A 409 18.50 -1.90 12.41
C SER A 409 17.61 -2.19 13.63
N TYR A 410 17.86 -3.29 14.34
CA TYR A 410 17.09 -3.71 15.52
C TYR A 410 17.98 -3.86 16.76
N LYS A 411 18.75 -4.95 16.89
CA LYS A 411 19.48 -5.29 18.13
C LYS A 411 20.91 -5.72 17.89
N GLY A 412 21.82 -5.42 18.82
CA GLY A 412 23.18 -5.97 18.79
C GLY A 412 23.99 -5.44 17.62
N GLY A 413 24.29 -4.15 17.56
CA GLY A 413 25.01 -3.55 16.43
C GLY A 413 26.35 -4.23 16.14
N GLY A 414 27.11 -4.52 17.18
CA GLY A 414 28.31 -5.34 17.11
C GLY A 414 28.00 -6.84 17.15
N ILE A 415 27.60 -7.33 18.32
CA ILE A 415 27.28 -8.74 18.58
C ILE A 415 25.82 -8.88 19.00
N TYR A 416 25.12 -9.84 18.42
CA TYR A 416 23.81 -10.30 18.87
C TYR A 416 23.89 -11.78 19.28
N VAL A 417 23.43 -12.09 20.49
CA VAL A 417 23.29 -13.46 21.00
C VAL A 417 21.83 -13.70 21.35
N ASP A 418 21.25 -14.74 20.77
CA ASP A 418 19.88 -15.14 21.08
C ASP A 418 19.82 -15.96 22.39
N GLU A 419 19.52 -15.27 23.49
CA GLU A 419 19.36 -15.87 24.81
C GLU A 419 18.22 -16.90 24.87
N SER A 420 17.18 -16.78 24.04
CA SER A 420 15.99 -17.63 24.10
C SER A 420 16.26 -19.08 23.65
N THR A 421 17.30 -19.26 22.83
CA THR A 421 17.64 -20.55 22.22
C THR A 421 18.89 -21.20 22.83
N ASN A 422 19.36 -20.76 24.00
CA ASN A 422 20.62 -21.21 24.62
C ASN A 422 21.86 -20.97 23.73
N SER A 423 21.85 -19.92 22.90
CA SER A 423 23.04 -19.49 22.17
C SER A 423 24.06 -18.89 23.14
N ASP A 424 25.36 -19.11 22.91
CA ASP A 424 26.40 -18.71 23.87
C ASP A 424 27.74 -18.37 23.22
N VAL A 425 28.52 -17.55 23.92
CA VAL A 425 29.92 -17.27 23.61
C VAL A 425 30.79 -17.86 24.71
N LYS A 426 31.55 -18.90 24.35
CA LYS A 426 32.42 -19.65 25.27
C LYS A 426 33.87 -19.22 25.10
N LEU A 427 34.49 -18.77 26.18
CA LEU A 427 35.90 -18.43 26.24
C LEU A 427 36.68 -19.59 26.87
N GLU A 428 37.61 -20.20 26.15
CA GLU A 428 38.44 -21.30 26.66
C GLU A 428 39.52 -20.82 27.65
N ALA A 429 39.90 -19.55 27.56
CA ALA A 429 40.83 -18.88 28.48
C ALA A 429 40.30 -17.51 28.93
N PRO A 430 40.71 -17.00 30.10
CA PRO A 430 40.41 -15.65 30.52
C PRO A 430 41.21 -14.61 29.72
N ASN A 431 40.78 -13.34 29.79
CA ASN A 431 41.48 -12.17 29.23
C ASN A 431 41.63 -12.15 27.71
N ILE A 432 40.74 -12.83 26.97
CA ILE A 432 40.67 -12.75 25.51
C ILE A 432 40.31 -11.30 25.14
N PRO A 433 41.11 -10.60 24.31
CA PRO A 433 40.83 -9.22 23.93
C PRO A 433 39.56 -9.09 23.09
N LEU A 434 38.71 -8.13 23.45
CA LEU A 434 37.54 -7.72 22.67
C LEU A 434 37.53 -6.20 22.52
N THR A 435 37.62 -5.74 21.27
CA THR A 435 37.50 -4.33 20.92
C THR A 435 36.14 -4.06 20.30
N LEU A 436 35.37 -3.19 20.94
CA LEU A 436 34.07 -2.72 20.48
C LEU A 436 34.15 -1.20 20.34
N MET A 437 33.91 -0.68 19.15
CA MET A 437 34.04 0.75 18.88
C MET A 437 33.01 1.20 17.84
N ASN A 438 32.28 2.27 18.15
CA ASN A 438 31.33 2.91 17.24
C ASN A 438 30.28 1.96 16.64
N ASN A 439 29.86 0.93 17.37
CA ASN A 439 28.75 0.10 16.93
C ASN A 439 27.41 0.72 17.33
N SER A 440 26.37 0.53 16.52
CA SER A 440 25.06 1.13 16.77
C SER A 440 23.92 0.15 16.47
N ALA A 441 22.82 0.29 17.21
CA ALA A 441 21.60 -0.48 16.99
C ALA A 441 20.40 0.47 16.92
N GLY A 442 19.43 0.18 16.05
CA GLY A 442 18.23 0.99 15.89
C GLY A 442 17.32 1.00 17.13
N LEU A 443 17.36 -0.07 17.94
CA LEU A 443 16.60 -0.16 19.19
C LEU A 443 17.51 -0.21 20.43
N VAL A 444 18.24 -1.31 20.65
CA VAL A 444 19.04 -1.51 21.87
C VAL A 444 20.27 -2.42 21.66
N GLY A 445 21.24 -2.32 22.57
CA GLY A 445 22.46 -3.13 22.56
C GLY A 445 23.39 -2.78 21.40
N GLY A 446 23.79 -1.49 21.29
CA GLY A 446 24.63 -1.01 20.20
C GLY A 446 25.91 -1.83 20.00
N ASP A 447 26.60 -2.18 21.07
CA ASP A 447 27.79 -3.03 21.01
C ASP A 447 27.44 -4.51 21.15
N ILE A 448 26.66 -4.87 22.18
CA ILE A 448 26.30 -6.26 22.49
C ILE A 448 24.83 -6.36 22.88
N TYR A 449 24.11 -7.33 22.33
CA TYR A 449 22.81 -7.77 22.83
C TYR A 449 22.87 -9.24 23.26
N GLY A 450 22.32 -9.55 24.43
CA GLY A 450 22.06 -10.93 24.88
C GLY A 450 23.26 -11.69 25.46
N TYR A 451 24.35 -10.99 25.78
CA TYR A 451 25.52 -11.59 26.42
C TYR A 451 26.00 -10.75 27.61
N PHE A 452 25.98 -11.36 28.80
CA PHE A 452 26.39 -10.72 30.05
C PHE A 452 27.43 -11.55 30.81
N LYS A 453 28.21 -10.84 31.63
CA LYS A 453 29.25 -11.39 32.48
C LYS A 453 28.63 -12.29 33.55
N SER A 454 29.02 -13.56 33.54
CA SER A 454 28.73 -14.51 34.61
C SER A 454 29.96 -14.69 35.51
N LEU A 455 29.76 -14.75 36.83
CA LEU A 455 30.82 -14.94 37.82
C LEU A 455 31.57 -16.27 37.67
N ASN A 456 30.95 -17.27 37.04
CA ASN A 456 31.49 -18.63 36.87
C ASN A 456 32.12 -18.89 35.49
N LYS A 457 32.21 -17.88 34.60
CA LYS A 457 32.76 -18.01 33.24
C LYS A 457 33.99 -17.11 33.05
N ASN A 458 34.88 -17.53 32.15
CA ASN A 458 36.00 -16.70 31.66
C ASN A 458 35.46 -15.41 31.03
N GLN A 459 36.17 -14.29 31.23
CA GLN A 459 35.74 -12.95 30.82
C GLN A 459 36.62 -12.38 29.71
N PHE A 460 36.02 -11.53 28.88
CA PHE A 460 36.75 -10.73 27.90
C PHE A 460 37.58 -9.65 28.59
N ASN A 461 38.74 -9.36 28.03
CA ASN A 461 39.48 -8.14 28.31
C ASN A 461 39.02 -7.05 27.35
N LEU A 462 38.08 -6.21 27.80
CA LEU A 462 37.55 -5.11 27.00
C LEU A 462 38.63 -4.01 26.85
N THR A 463 38.95 -3.65 25.60
CA THR A 463 39.87 -2.53 25.35
C THR A 463 39.23 -1.17 25.63
N ASN A 464 37.89 -1.08 25.54
CA ASN A 464 37.09 0.09 25.90
C ASN A 464 36.21 -0.23 27.12
N GLN A 465 36.26 0.62 28.16
CA GLN A 465 35.53 0.36 29.42
C GLN A 465 34.03 0.62 29.35
N HIS A 466 33.58 1.46 28.42
CA HIS A 466 32.18 1.86 28.28
C HIS A 466 31.61 1.24 27.01
N ILE A 467 30.67 0.31 27.17
CA ILE A 467 29.99 -0.37 26.06
C ILE A 467 28.48 -0.31 26.24
N ILE A 468 27.76 -0.15 25.13
CA ILE A 468 26.31 -0.11 25.10
C ILE A 468 25.80 -1.54 24.93
N SER A 469 25.31 -2.12 26.03
CA SER A 469 24.84 -3.50 26.03
C SER A 469 23.56 -3.68 26.83
N THR A 470 22.74 -4.66 26.44
CA THR A 470 21.53 -5.09 27.17
C THR A 470 21.20 -6.54 26.75
N GLY A 471 20.12 -7.10 27.26
CA GLY A 471 19.65 -8.44 26.92
C GLY A 471 18.13 -8.54 26.91
N ASN A 472 17.62 -9.77 26.96
CA ASN A 472 16.20 -10.05 27.12
C ASN A 472 15.67 -9.43 28.42
N ALA A 473 14.37 -9.12 28.44
CA ALA A 473 13.71 -8.55 29.62
C ALA A 473 13.86 -9.49 30.84
N LYS A 474 14.44 -8.95 31.91
CA LYS A 474 14.65 -9.57 33.22
C LYS A 474 13.88 -8.88 34.35
N GLU A 475 13.35 -7.68 34.11
CA GLU A 475 12.49 -6.96 35.05
C GLU A 475 11.44 -6.12 34.32
N ILE A 476 10.26 -5.98 34.96
CA ILE A 476 9.13 -5.15 34.50
C ILE A 476 8.95 -4.04 35.53
N CYS A 477 9.01 -2.78 35.09
CA CYS A 477 8.82 -1.63 35.96
C CYS A 477 7.65 -0.78 35.46
N PHE A 478 6.82 -0.27 36.38
CA PHE A 478 5.81 0.74 36.08
C PHE A 478 6.49 2.11 36.08
N CYS A 479 6.42 2.84 34.98
CA CYS A 479 7.21 4.06 34.76
C CYS A 479 6.31 5.30 34.59
N ASP A 480 6.86 6.47 34.90
CA ASP A 480 6.26 7.74 34.52
C ASP A 480 6.75 8.14 33.11
N PRO A 481 5.87 8.55 32.17
CA PRO A 481 6.29 9.02 30.84
C PRO A 481 7.26 10.22 30.87
N THR A 482 7.43 10.91 32.00
CA THR A 482 8.35 12.05 32.15
C THR A 482 9.75 11.69 32.67
N ASN A 483 9.94 10.57 33.37
CA ASN A 483 11.23 10.15 33.94
C ASN A 483 11.35 8.62 33.98
N ILE A 484 12.17 8.04 33.08
CA ILE A 484 12.36 6.58 32.94
C ILE A 484 13.26 6.00 34.05
N LEU A 485 14.05 6.84 34.74
CA LEU A 485 15.13 6.37 35.63
C LEU A 485 14.79 6.35 37.13
N GLU A 486 13.67 6.94 37.56
CA GLU A 486 13.29 7.01 38.99
C GLU A 486 11.78 6.84 39.15
N SER A 487 11.34 5.60 39.42
CA SER A 487 10.22 5.23 40.31
C SER A 487 9.48 3.97 39.81
N CYS A 488 9.96 2.77 40.18
CA CYS A 488 9.05 1.61 40.21
C CYS A 488 8.19 1.75 41.47
N SER A 489 7.08 2.47 41.39
CA SER A 489 6.19 2.74 42.53
C SER A 489 4.90 1.93 42.47
N ASP A 490 4.45 1.47 43.64
CA ASP A 490 3.16 0.81 43.83
C ASP A 490 2.03 1.87 43.77
N PHE A 491 1.10 1.70 42.83
CA PHE A 491 -0.11 2.52 42.71
C PHE A 491 -1.32 1.75 43.26
N GLU A 492 -2.15 2.37 44.09
CA GLU A 492 -3.51 1.90 44.43
C GLU A 492 -4.55 2.86 43.86
N ASN A 493 -5.64 2.36 43.27
CA ASN A 493 -6.71 3.19 42.71
C ASN A 493 -8.09 2.53 42.84
N ASN A 494 -9.11 3.35 43.14
CA ASN A 494 -10.53 2.95 43.22
C ASN A 494 -11.28 3.42 41.95
N GLN A 495 -12.10 2.57 41.31
CA GLN A 495 -12.76 2.90 40.02
C GLN A 495 -14.22 2.39 39.89
N TYR A 496 -14.88 2.64 38.75
CA TYR A 496 -16.24 2.17 38.44
C TYR A 496 -16.23 0.92 37.53
N PRO A 497 -17.25 0.04 37.58
CA PRO A 497 -17.35 -1.15 36.72
C PRO A 497 -17.30 -0.80 35.23
N GLY A 498 -16.33 -1.37 34.50
CA GLY A 498 -16.12 -1.11 33.08
C GLY A 498 -15.21 0.08 32.74
N GLN A 499 -14.47 0.65 33.70
CA GLN A 499 -13.48 1.71 33.45
C GLN A 499 -12.11 1.13 33.05
N THR A 500 -11.54 1.61 31.94
CA THR A 500 -10.23 1.15 31.46
C THR A 500 -9.08 1.71 32.31
N LEU A 501 -8.35 0.82 32.99
CA LEU A 501 -7.08 1.04 33.67
C LEU A 501 -5.96 1.28 32.65
N LYS A 502 -5.09 2.25 32.95
CA LYS A 502 -3.95 2.66 32.12
C LYS A 502 -2.66 2.45 32.89
N PHE A 503 -1.78 1.59 32.39
CA PHE A 503 -0.48 1.27 32.98
C PHE A 503 0.63 1.69 32.06
N PHE A 504 1.63 2.39 32.59
CA PHE A 504 2.84 2.72 31.84
C PHE A 504 3.94 1.75 32.26
N VAL A 505 4.49 1.00 31.32
CA VAL A 505 5.40 -0.12 31.58
C VAL A 505 6.68 0.01 30.76
N ALA A 506 7.82 -0.25 31.40
CA ALA A 506 9.12 -0.37 30.77
C ALA A 506 9.78 -1.71 31.15
N LEU A 507 10.64 -2.21 30.26
CA LEU A 507 11.35 -3.47 30.45
C LEU A 507 12.84 -3.23 30.62
N PHE A 508 13.48 -4.02 31.48
CA PHE A 508 14.91 -3.92 31.76
C PHE A 508 15.57 -5.29 31.59
N GLY A 509 16.71 -5.33 30.90
CA GLY A 509 17.54 -6.51 30.69
C GLY A 509 18.95 -6.30 31.25
N TYR A 510 19.69 -7.39 31.46
CA TYR A 510 21.07 -7.30 31.93
C TYR A 510 22.00 -6.83 30.80
N ASN A 511 22.79 -5.80 31.09
CA ASN A 511 23.92 -5.42 30.25
C ASN A 511 25.12 -6.36 30.45
N TYR A 512 26.21 -6.12 29.73
CA TYR A 512 27.43 -6.91 29.84
C TYR A 512 27.96 -7.02 31.28
N PHE A 513 27.83 -5.98 32.10
CA PHE A 513 28.32 -5.95 33.48
C PHE A 513 27.34 -6.56 34.49
N GLY A 514 26.15 -6.99 34.05
CA GLY A 514 25.11 -7.55 34.91
C GLY A 514 24.23 -6.49 35.60
N SER A 515 24.30 -5.22 35.21
CA SER A 515 23.36 -4.19 35.68
C SER A 515 22.16 -4.08 34.75
N LEU A 516 21.01 -3.66 35.28
CA LEU A 516 19.78 -3.49 34.52
C LEU A 516 19.82 -2.25 33.64
N THR A 517 19.46 -2.43 32.37
CA THR A 517 19.37 -1.38 31.36
C THR A 517 18.09 -1.56 30.55
N ALA A 518 17.48 -0.46 30.11
CA ALA A 518 16.23 -0.52 29.35
C ALA A 518 16.38 -1.43 28.12
N THR A 519 15.34 -2.22 27.87
CA THR A 519 15.25 -3.17 26.76
C THR A 519 13.81 -3.23 26.28
N ASP A 520 13.57 -3.97 25.21
CA ASP A 520 12.25 -4.22 24.65
C ASP A 520 11.81 -5.67 24.90
N GLY A 521 10.53 -5.93 24.68
CA GLY A 521 9.99 -7.27 24.83
C GLY A 521 8.48 -7.31 24.79
N THR A 522 7.96 -8.53 24.76
CA THR A 522 6.52 -8.76 24.73
C THR A 522 6.00 -9.07 26.13
N VAL A 523 4.95 -8.36 26.55
CA VAL A 523 4.24 -8.58 27.82
C VAL A 523 2.85 -9.13 27.53
N LYS A 524 2.52 -10.26 28.15
CA LYS A 524 1.19 -10.86 28.19
C LYS A 524 0.49 -10.40 29.45
N VAL A 525 -0.77 -10.01 29.34
CA VAL A 525 -1.57 -9.54 30.48
C VAL A 525 -2.76 -10.46 30.66
N TYR A 526 -3.00 -10.92 31.90
CA TYR A 526 -4.19 -11.71 32.23
C TYR A 526 -4.72 -11.44 33.65
N ASP A 527 -5.97 -11.78 33.89
CA ASP A 527 -6.64 -11.69 35.20
C ASP A 527 -6.47 -13.02 35.96
N GLU A 528 -6.11 -12.96 37.24
CA GLU A 528 -5.97 -14.13 38.10
C GLU A 528 -7.32 -14.83 38.35
N SER A 529 -8.42 -14.06 38.38
CA SER A 529 -9.77 -14.58 38.68
C SER A 529 -10.39 -15.36 37.51
N THR A 530 -9.96 -15.06 36.28
CA THR A 530 -10.36 -15.77 35.06
C THR A 530 -9.11 -16.01 34.20
N PRO A 531 -8.53 -17.22 34.17
CA PRO A 531 -7.28 -17.48 33.43
C PRO A 531 -7.41 -17.45 31.90
N SER A 532 -8.42 -16.77 31.36
CA SER A 532 -8.52 -16.46 29.93
C SER A 532 -7.50 -15.39 29.55
N PHE A 533 -6.69 -15.64 28.53
CA PHE A 533 -5.71 -14.72 27.96
C PHE A 533 -6.38 -13.40 27.48
N PHE A 534 -5.94 -12.24 27.98
CA PHE A 534 -6.56 -10.94 27.66
C PHE A 534 -5.85 -10.18 26.53
N SER A 535 -4.53 -10.01 26.58
CA SER A 535 -3.79 -9.29 25.53
C SER A 535 -2.28 -9.60 25.55
N GLN A 536 -1.65 -9.39 24.40
CA GLN A 536 -0.20 -9.46 24.21
C GLN A 536 0.27 -8.16 23.54
N ILE A 537 1.13 -7.40 24.23
CA ILE A 537 1.58 -6.07 23.82
C ILE A 537 3.11 -6.06 23.74
N TYR A 538 3.65 -5.42 22.71
CA TYR A 538 5.08 -5.22 22.56
C TYR A 538 5.49 -3.87 23.19
N ILE A 539 6.40 -3.92 24.15
CA ILE A 539 6.94 -2.79 24.89
C ILE A 539 8.32 -2.46 24.32
N THR A 540 8.53 -1.19 23.97
CA THR A 540 9.82 -0.70 23.45
C THR A 540 10.83 -0.48 24.58
N ASN A 541 12.04 0.01 24.27
CA ASN A 541 13.03 0.45 25.26
C ASN A 541 12.65 1.75 26.01
N THR A 542 11.42 2.22 25.84
CA THR A 542 10.84 3.38 26.51
C THR A 542 9.50 3.01 27.14
N CYS A 543 9.02 3.88 28.03
CA CYS A 543 7.78 3.70 28.76
C CYS A 543 6.56 3.61 27.81
N SER A 544 5.85 2.48 27.80
CA SER A 544 4.72 2.21 26.90
C SER A 544 3.40 2.02 27.65
N LEU A 545 2.29 2.48 27.06
CA LEU A 545 0.96 2.44 27.67
C LEU A 545 0.25 1.09 27.40
N ILE A 546 -0.29 0.48 28.46
CA ILE A 546 -1.15 -0.71 28.45
C ILE A 546 -2.52 -0.33 29.01
N GLU A 547 -3.59 -0.74 28.32
CA GLU A 547 -4.97 -0.46 28.71
C GLU A 547 -5.73 -1.77 29.05
N TYR A 548 -6.43 -1.82 30.19
CA TYR A 548 -7.20 -2.99 30.64
C TYR A 548 -8.51 -2.60 31.33
N THR A 549 -9.63 -3.25 31.02
CA THR A 549 -10.95 -2.91 31.58
C THR A 549 -11.47 -4.06 32.46
N PRO A 550 -11.60 -3.89 33.79
CA PRO A 550 -12.07 -4.93 34.68
C PRO A 550 -13.60 -5.05 34.74
N ASN A 551 -14.09 -6.29 34.91
CA ASN A 551 -15.52 -6.63 35.02
C ASN A 551 -15.93 -7.15 36.42
N HIS A 552 -14.96 -7.60 37.22
CA HIS A 552 -15.12 -8.08 38.60
C HIS A 552 -13.96 -7.56 39.44
N GLU A 553 -14.06 -7.58 40.77
CA GLU A 553 -12.89 -7.32 41.62
C GLU A 553 -11.86 -8.45 41.47
N GLY A 554 -10.58 -8.11 41.31
CA GLY A 554 -9.55 -9.08 40.97
C GLY A 554 -8.12 -8.54 40.97
N ARG A 555 -7.19 -9.37 40.48
CA ARG A 555 -5.75 -9.07 40.38
C ARG A 555 -5.28 -9.31 38.94
N ILE A 556 -4.58 -8.32 38.38
CA ILE A 556 -4.01 -8.38 37.02
C ILE A 556 -2.56 -8.87 37.12
N VAL A 557 -2.17 -9.80 36.25
CA VAL A 557 -0.82 -10.31 36.12
C VAL A 557 -0.22 -9.88 34.78
N PHE A 558 0.97 -9.26 34.84
CA PHE A 558 1.80 -8.94 33.68
C PHE A 558 2.92 -9.97 33.59
N HIS A 559 2.99 -10.69 32.48
CA HIS A 559 3.89 -11.83 32.29
C HIS A 559 4.71 -11.70 31.02
N THR A 560 6.03 -11.80 31.15
CA THR A 560 6.97 -11.98 30.03
C THR A 560 7.41 -13.45 29.97
N GLU A 561 8.25 -13.84 29.01
CA GLU A 561 8.79 -15.22 28.96
C GLU A 561 9.55 -15.65 30.24
N HIS A 562 10.02 -14.69 31.05
CA HIS A 562 10.88 -14.98 32.20
C HIS A 562 10.38 -14.41 33.55
N ILE A 563 9.45 -13.45 33.59
CA ILE A 563 9.01 -12.74 34.82
C ILE A 563 7.50 -12.50 34.84
N SER A 564 6.91 -12.50 36.03
CA SER A 564 5.53 -12.04 36.28
C SER A 564 5.46 -10.99 37.41
N THR A 565 4.67 -9.93 37.24
CA THR A 565 4.32 -8.95 38.28
C THR A 565 2.79 -8.75 38.37
N TYR A 566 2.26 -8.23 39.47
CA TYR A 566 0.81 -8.18 39.74
C TYR A 566 0.28 -6.83 40.28
N PHE A 567 -1.02 -6.55 40.06
CA PHE A 567 -1.72 -5.30 40.44
C PHE A 567 -3.17 -5.53 40.94
N ASN A 568 -3.62 -4.82 42.00
CA ASN A 568 -4.95 -4.97 42.66
C ASN A 568 -5.91 -3.74 42.44
N TYR A 569 -7.25 -3.91 42.36
CA TYR A 569 -8.25 -2.81 42.16
C TYR A 569 -9.69 -3.04 42.76
N THR A 570 -10.55 -1.99 42.90
CA THR A 570 -11.94 -1.98 43.52
C THR A 570 -13.06 -1.21 42.72
N LEU A 571 -14.39 -1.44 42.93
CA LEU A 571 -15.56 -0.96 42.07
C LEU A 571 -16.79 -0.18 42.74
N ASN A 572 -17.41 0.87 42.11
CA ASN A 572 -18.57 1.75 42.58
C ASN A 572 -19.93 1.75 41.74
N GLU A 573 -21.09 2.37 42.18
CA GLU A 573 -22.46 2.42 41.50
C GLU A 573 -22.67 3.43 40.31
N CYS A 574 -23.74 3.29 39.47
CA CYS A 574 -23.98 4.00 38.18
C CYS A 574 -24.85 5.31 38.18
N PRO A 575 -24.59 6.32 37.31
CA PRO A 575 -25.27 7.65 37.23
C PRO A 575 -26.53 7.78 36.30
N ILE A 576 -27.28 8.90 36.36
CA ILE A 576 -28.53 9.16 35.56
C ILE A 576 -28.29 9.04 34.05
N GLY A 577 -29.17 8.31 33.37
CA GLY A 577 -29.02 7.97 31.94
C GLY A 577 -28.33 6.62 31.73
N PHE A 578 -27.75 6.05 32.77
CA PHE A 578 -27.13 4.73 32.81
C PHE A 578 -27.87 3.79 33.78
N SER A 579 -27.80 2.49 33.52
CA SER A 579 -28.27 1.43 34.41
C SER A 579 -27.32 0.25 34.36
N THR A 580 -27.16 -0.44 35.49
CA THR A 580 -26.40 -1.69 35.58
C THR A 580 -27.02 -2.76 34.69
N SER A 581 -26.25 -3.31 33.75
CA SER A 581 -26.69 -4.44 32.93
C SER A 581 -26.80 -5.71 33.79
N SER A 582 -27.93 -6.41 33.73
CA SER A 582 -28.19 -7.66 34.46
C SER A 582 -27.35 -8.85 33.98
N SER A 583 -26.63 -8.74 32.86
CA SER A 583 -25.83 -9.82 32.27
C SER A 583 -24.31 -9.61 32.31
N GLN A 584 -23.83 -8.37 32.51
CA GLN A 584 -22.39 -8.03 32.38
C GLN A 584 -21.82 -7.21 33.54
N GLY A 585 -22.63 -6.70 34.48
CA GLY A 585 -22.15 -5.92 35.62
C GLY A 585 -21.60 -4.52 35.28
N ILE A 586 -21.70 -4.09 34.02
CA ILE A 586 -21.20 -2.80 33.51
C ILE A 586 -22.35 -1.75 33.51
N CYS A 587 -22.02 -0.49 33.77
CA CYS A 587 -22.95 0.64 33.60
C CYS A 587 -23.22 0.87 32.10
N THR A 588 -24.44 0.53 31.65
CA THR A 588 -24.88 0.66 30.25
C THR A 588 -25.97 1.70 30.09
N CYS A 589 -26.33 2.08 28.86
CA CYS A 589 -27.43 3.03 28.62
C CYS A 589 -28.71 2.57 29.33
N SER A 590 -29.38 3.49 30.03
CA SER A 590 -30.70 3.21 30.60
C SER A 590 -31.71 2.87 29.50
N PRO A 591 -32.75 2.04 29.77
CA PRO A 591 -33.77 1.67 28.78
C PRO A 591 -34.50 2.86 28.14
N ARG A 592 -34.44 4.05 28.75
CA ARG A 592 -35.06 5.29 28.27
C ARG A 592 -34.21 6.02 27.23
N VAL A 593 -32.90 5.78 27.23
CA VAL A 593 -31.91 6.33 26.29
C VAL A 593 -31.53 5.29 25.24
N SER A 594 -31.61 4.01 25.60
CA SER A 594 -31.27 2.88 24.73
C SER A 594 -32.14 2.85 23.48
N ARG A 595 -31.50 2.99 22.31
CA ARG A 595 -32.04 2.79 20.96
C ARG A 595 -30.92 2.21 20.10
N GLU A 596 -31.28 1.64 18.94
CA GLU A 596 -30.31 1.31 17.91
C GLU A 596 -29.52 2.58 17.52
N ASN A 597 -28.18 2.49 17.47
CA ASN A 597 -27.23 3.58 17.22
C ASN A 597 -26.96 4.57 18.38
N VAL A 598 -27.38 4.27 19.62
CA VAL A 598 -26.99 5.03 20.81
C VAL A 598 -25.98 4.24 21.64
N THR A 599 -24.90 4.89 22.01
CA THR A 599 -23.81 4.36 22.83
C THR A 599 -23.59 5.29 24.01
N CYS A 600 -23.49 4.74 25.21
CA CYS A 600 -23.26 5.53 26.41
C CYS A 600 -21.93 5.10 27.01
N ASN A 601 -21.04 6.06 27.25
CA ASN A 601 -19.79 5.84 27.94
C ASN A 601 -19.91 6.35 29.39
N ALA A 602 -19.98 5.40 30.32
CA ALA A 602 -20.14 5.69 31.74
C ALA A 602 -18.92 6.40 32.33
N SER A 603 -17.71 6.18 31.81
CA SER A 603 -16.47 6.77 32.35
C SER A 603 -16.39 8.29 32.18
N SER A 604 -17.00 8.84 31.12
CA SER A 604 -16.96 10.27 30.80
C SER A 604 -18.32 10.96 30.92
N LEU A 605 -19.37 10.23 31.31
CA LEU A 605 -20.78 10.64 31.25
C LEU A 605 -21.22 11.10 29.85
N ASN A 606 -20.57 10.57 28.81
CA ASN A 606 -20.84 10.97 27.44
C ASN A 606 -21.88 10.04 26.82
N ILE A 607 -22.85 10.64 26.13
CA ILE A 607 -23.78 9.92 25.28
C ILE A 607 -23.36 10.22 23.85
N SER A 608 -23.14 9.18 23.07
CA SER A 608 -22.89 9.29 21.64
C SER A 608 -23.97 8.57 20.85
N HIS A 609 -24.54 9.26 19.88
CA HIS A 609 -25.42 8.63 18.92
C HIS A 609 -24.92 8.89 17.51
N ASN A 610 -25.27 7.97 16.62
CA ASN A 610 -24.95 8.07 15.21
C ASN A 610 -26.24 8.12 14.40
N GLY A 611 -26.34 9.13 13.55
CA GLY A 611 -27.48 9.36 12.70
C GLY A 611 -28.32 10.55 13.14
N LEU A 612 -29.51 10.62 12.56
CA LEU A 612 -30.44 11.73 12.73
C LEU A 612 -31.28 11.48 13.97
N LEU A 613 -30.70 11.67 15.14
CA LEU A 613 -31.37 11.51 16.44
C LEU A 613 -31.14 12.78 17.27
N TRP A 614 -32.08 13.12 18.15
CA TRP A 614 -31.87 14.14 19.17
C TRP A 614 -32.36 13.63 20.51
N ILE A 615 -31.46 13.69 21.50
CA ILE A 615 -31.72 13.25 22.86
C ILE A 615 -31.56 14.45 23.80
N GLY A 616 -32.58 14.76 24.57
CA GLY A 616 -32.52 15.88 25.51
C GLY A 616 -33.66 15.90 26.49
N ILE A 617 -33.58 16.79 27.47
CA ILE A 617 -34.59 16.90 28.54
C ILE A 617 -35.71 17.84 28.08
N HIS A 618 -36.97 17.47 28.33
CA HIS A 618 -38.13 18.27 27.91
C HIS A 618 -38.26 19.60 28.67
N ASN A 619 -37.92 19.61 29.96
CA ASN A 619 -38.18 20.70 30.89
C ASN A 619 -36.91 21.54 31.12
N THR A 620 -36.85 22.73 30.53
CA THR A 620 -35.69 23.64 30.59
C THR A 620 -35.85 24.83 31.54
N ARG A 621 -36.93 24.87 32.35
CA ARG A 621 -37.21 26.04 33.22
C ARG A 621 -36.54 26.03 34.60
N ILE A 622 -35.76 25.01 34.96
CA ILE A 622 -35.04 24.95 36.25
C ILE A 622 -33.60 24.48 36.00
N HIS A 623 -32.61 25.21 36.52
CA HIS A 623 -31.19 24.86 36.45
C HIS A 623 -30.96 23.42 36.98
N PHE A 624 -30.44 22.55 36.12
CA PHE A 624 -30.23 21.13 36.39
C PHE A 624 -28.81 20.88 36.95
N ASN A 625 -28.71 20.00 37.96
CA ASN A 625 -27.44 19.51 38.50
C ASN A 625 -27.33 18.01 38.25
N ALA A 626 -26.31 17.59 37.50
CA ALA A 626 -26.15 16.21 37.02
C ALA A 626 -25.76 15.20 38.12
N ASN A 627 -25.42 15.68 39.32
CA ASN A 627 -24.97 14.85 40.44
C ASN A 627 -26.09 14.41 41.41
N THR A 628 -27.34 14.88 41.21
CA THR A 628 -28.46 14.57 42.11
C THR A 628 -29.40 13.54 41.51
N THR A 629 -29.61 12.42 42.20
CA THR A 629 -30.43 11.27 41.78
C THR A 629 -31.94 11.47 41.83
N ASN A 630 -32.45 12.61 42.33
CA ASN A 630 -33.89 12.84 42.53
C ASN A 630 -34.39 14.13 41.86
N LEU A 631 -34.85 14.04 40.61
CA LEU A 631 -35.91 14.89 40.05
C LEU A 631 -36.57 14.19 38.85
N SER A 632 -37.89 14.36 38.68
CA SER A 632 -38.70 13.73 37.63
C SER A 632 -38.43 14.30 36.24
N ALA A 633 -37.26 13.99 35.66
CA ALA A 633 -36.87 14.46 34.34
C ALA A 633 -37.50 13.60 33.23
N CYS A 634 -38.15 14.24 32.26
CA CYS A 634 -38.64 13.58 31.05
C CYS A 634 -37.61 13.72 29.92
N ILE A 635 -37.24 12.59 29.32
CA ILE A 635 -36.30 12.53 28.20
C ILE A 635 -37.08 12.45 26.89
N ILE A 636 -36.69 13.28 25.94
CA ILE A 636 -37.05 13.20 24.53
C ILE A 636 -35.96 12.38 23.85
N ASN A 637 -36.33 11.30 23.18
CA ASN A 637 -35.44 10.47 22.39
C ASN A 637 -36.15 10.15 21.07
N GLU A 638 -35.95 11.00 20.07
CA GLU A 638 -36.65 10.92 18.78
C GLU A 638 -35.72 11.19 17.61
N ASP A 639 -36.11 10.70 16.43
CA ASP A 639 -35.35 10.92 15.20
C ASP A 639 -35.34 12.42 14.89
N CYS A 640 -34.17 13.01 14.65
CA CYS A 640 -34.01 14.44 14.41
C CYS A 640 -33.73 14.75 12.95
N LEU A 641 -34.73 15.30 12.28
CA LEU A 641 -34.76 15.36 10.82
C LEU A 641 -34.28 16.69 10.26
N LEU A 642 -34.23 17.74 11.08
CA LEU A 642 -33.79 19.08 10.70
C LEU A 642 -32.61 19.53 11.57
N TYR A 643 -31.54 19.96 10.92
CA TYR A 643 -30.38 20.62 11.52
C TYR A 643 -29.65 19.88 12.65
N CYS A 644 -29.98 18.61 12.90
CA CYS A 644 -29.10 17.74 13.67
C CYS A 644 -27.89 17.34 12.84
N THR A 645 -26.77 17.17 13.52
CA THR A 645 -25.53 16.73 12.91
C THR A 645 -25.69 15.26 12.50
N PRO A 646 -25.54 14.89 11.22
CA PRO A 646 -25.67 13.50 10.76
C PRO A 646 -24.42 12.66 11.06
N ASN A 647 -23.35 13.32 11.52
CA ASN A 647 -22.12 12.69 11.95
C ASN A 647 -22.27 12.22 13.42
N PRO A 648 -21.50 11.22 13.86
CA PRO A 648 -21.49 10.83 15.26
C PRO A 648 -21.19 12.04 16.14
N VAL A 649 -22.09 12.31 17.08
CA VAL A 649 -21.98 13.40 18.06
C VAL A 649 -21.84 12.81 19.44
N THR A 650 -20.93 13.37 20.22
CA THR A 650 -20.71 13.01 21.62
C THR A 650 -21.04 14.22 22.47
N PHE A 651 -22.00 14.07 23.37
CA PHE A 651 -22.51 15.17 24.16
C PHE A 651 -22.83 14.72 25.59
N LYS A 652 -23.07 15.70 26.46
CA LYS A 652 -23.52 15.49 27.83
C LYS A 652 -24.98 15.91 27.93
N LEU A 653 -25.77 15.28 28.81
CA LEU A 653 -27.16 15.68 29.02
C LEU A 653 -27.34 17.14 29.46
N ASN A 654 -26.27 17.78 29.96
CA ASN A 654 -26.26 19.20 30.33
C ASN A 654 -25.91 20.15 29.16
N ASP A 655 -25.39 19.62 28.05
CA ASP A 655 -24.98 20.37 26.86
C ASP A 655 -25.50 19.65 25.61
N THR A 656 -26.77 19.86 25.30
CA THR A 656 -27.45 19.20 24.18
C THR A 656 -27.27 19.90 22.84
N ASP A 657 -26.75 21.13 22.83
CA ASP A 657 -26.65 21.97 21.62
C ASP A 657 -25.58 21.45 20.64
N THR A 658 -24.60 20.71 21.14
CA THR A 658 -23.59 19.99 20.33
C THR A 658 -24.19 18.98 19.34
N GLN A 659 -25.45 18.56 19.54
CA GLN A 659 -26.17 17.69 18.61
C GLN A 659 -26.65 18.44 17.34
N CYS A 660 -26.55 19.76 17.32
CA CYS A 660 -27.07 20.64 16.27
C CYS A 660 -25.97 21.17 15.33
N ALA A 661 -26.37 21.50 14.10
CA ALA A 661 -25.53 22.04 13.03
C ALA A 661 -25.97 23.45 12.61
N ASN A 662 -25.11 24.19 11.91
CA ASN A 662 -25.37 25.55 11.40
C ASN A 662 -25.71 26.59 12.48
N ASN A 663 -25.07 26.49 13.65
CA ASN A 663 -25.31 27.36 14.82
C ASN A 663 -26.78 27.35 15.29
N ARG A 664 -27.48 26.24 15.04
CA ARG A 664 -28.77 25.92 15.66
C ARG A 664 -28.53 25.33 17.05
N GLY A 665 -29.53 25.42 17.92
CA GLY A 665 -29.48 24.87 19.27
C GLY A 665 -30.88 24.70 19.85
N GLN A 666 -30.94 24.52 21.17
CA GLN A 666 -32.16 24.27 21.93
C GLN A 666 -32.92 23.01 21.48
N ARG A 667 -34.21 22.91 21.82
CA ARG A 667 -35.00 21.70 21.62
C ARG A 667 -35.02 21.31 20.14
N MET A 668 -34.52 20.11 19.85
CA MET A 668 -34.46 19.55 18.49
C MET A 668 -33.87 20.52 17.44
N CYS A 669 -32.89 21.35 17.83
CA CYS A 669 -32.22 22.29 16.92
C CYS A 669 -33.17 23.30 16.25
N GLY A 670 -34.28 23.64 16.91
CA GLY A 670 -35.34 24.47 16.37
C GLY A 670 -34.99 25.95 16.22
N SER A 671 -34.15 26.47 17.11
CA SER A 671 -33.81 27.90 17.19
C SER A 671 -32.31 28.13 17.00
N CYS A 672 -31.92 29.40 16.89
CA CYS A 672 -30.51 29.78 16.86
C CYS A 672 -29.94 29.81 18.28
N THR A 673 -28.66 29.46 18.42
CA THR A 673 -27.92 29.63 19.68
C THR A 673 -27.86 31.11 20.08
N GLU A 674 -27.61 31.39 21.36
CA GLU A 674 -27.55 32.76 21.86
C GLU A 674 -26.52 33.60 21.08
N GLY A 675 -26.90 34.83 20.72
CA GLY A 675 -26.08 35.74 19.91
C GLY A 675 -26.18 35.57 18.39
N TYR A 676 -26.89 34.54 17.89
CA TYR A 676 -27.12 34.30 16.47
C TYR A 676 -28.57 34.56 16.07
N SER A 677 -28.81 34.90 14.80
CA SER A 677 -30.17 35.06 14.24
C SER A 677 -30.31 34.31 12.92
N LEU A 678 -31.56 34.01 12.54
CA LEU A 678 -31.87 33.30 11.31
C LEU A 678 -31.53 34.16 10.09
N LEU A 679 -30.88 33.59 9.08
CA LEU A 679 -30.59 34.28 7.83
C LEU A 679 -31.78 34.24 6.86
N MET A 680 -32.02 35.32 6.13
CA MET A 680 -32.97 35.36 5.03
C MET A 680 -32.37 34.66 3.82
N GLY A 681 -33.12 33.76 3.17
CA GLY A 681 -32.64 32.97 2.02
C GLY A 681 -32.08 31.57 2.36
N SER A 682 -31.68 31.31 3.61
CA SER A 682 -31.31 29.97 4.10
C SER A 682 -31.91 29.69 5.48
N ASN A 683 -31.80 28.46 5.98
CA ASN A 683 -32.24 28.11 7.34
C ASN A 683 -31.06 28.08 8.34
N LYS A 684 -29.93 28.70 8.01
CA LYS A 684 -28.76 28.79 8.88
C LYS A 684 -28.85 29.98 9.84
N CYS A 685 -28.13 29.91 10.95
CA CYS A 685 -28.01 30.98 11.92
C CYS A 685 -26.66 31.70 11.75
N GLY A 686 -26.68 33.02 11.68
CA GLY A 686 -25.50 33.87 11.49
C GLY A 686 -25.49 35.08 12.42
N HIS A 687 -24.33 35.72 12.55
CA HIS A 687 -24.23 36.97 13.28
C HIS A 687 -24.74 38.14 12.45
N CYS A 688 -25.47 39.03 13.11
CA CYS A 688 -26.17 40.13 12.48
C CYS A 688 -25.59 41.46 12.93
N PRO A 689 -25.10 42.31 12.00
CA PRO A 689 -24.66 43.66 12.34
C PRO A 689 -25.85 44.56 12.71
N ASN A 690 -25.56 45.72 13.32
CA ASN A 690 -26.50 46.70 13.89
C ASN A 690 -27.76 46.99 13.06
N ASN A 691 -28.85 47.40 13.74
CA ASN A 691 -30.18 47.66 13.19
C ASN A 691 -30.26 48.61 11.96
N TYR A 692 -29.26 49.47 11.73
CA TYR A 692 -29.21 50.35 10.55
C TYR A 692 -29.13 49.59 9.21
N MET A 693 -28.51 48.39 9.20
CA MET A 693 -28.42 47.56 7.99
C MET A 693 -29.80 47.03 7.56
N ALA A 694 -30.71 46.80 8.51
CA ALA A 694 -32.08 46.36 8.20
C ALA A 694 -32.82 47.38 7.33
N ILE A 695 -32.67 48.67 7.66
CA ILE A 695 -33.28 49.78 6.90
C ILE A 695 -32.70 49.86 5.48
N ALA A 696 -31.38 49.70 5.35
CA ALA A 696 -30.72 49.69 4.04
C ALA A 696 -31.23 48.54 3.15
N TRP A 697 -31.40 47.34 3.70
CA TRP A 697 -31.98 46.21 2.98
C TRP A 697 -33.41 46.46 2.52
N VAL A 698 -34.27 47.05 3.36
CA VAL A 698 -35.65 47.41 2.98
C VAL A 698 -35.67 48.37 1.79
N ILE A 699 -34.83 49.41 1.81
CA ILE A 699 -34.74 50.38 0.70
C ILE A 699 -34.25 49.70 -0.58
N LEU A 700 -33.21 48.87 -0.49
CA LEU A 700 -32.68 48.13 -1.62
C LEU A 700 -33.76 47.24 -2.26
N PHE A 701 -34.52 46.50 -1.46
CA PHE A 701 -35.57 45.62 -1.97
C PHE A 701 -36.74 46.38 -2.58
N ALA A 702 -37.08 47.54 -2.04
CA ALA A 702 -38.06 48.42 -2.66
C ALA A 702 -37.61 48.89 -4.06
N VAL A 703 -36.34 49.27 -4.23
CA VAL A 703 -35.82 49.67 -5.55
C VAL A 703 -35.76 48.48 -6.52
N MET A 704 -35.26 47.34 -6.05
CA MET A 704 -35.11 46.13 -6.88
C MET A 704 -36.45 45.59 -7.37
N GLY A 705 -37.51 45.66 -6.57
CA GLY A 705 -38.85 45.26 -7.00
C GLY A 705 -39.39 46.11 -8.14
N VAL A 706 -39.19 47.44 -8.09
CA VAL A 706 -39.57 48.35 -9.17
C VAL A 706 -38.77 48.06 -10.45
N LEU A 707 -37.45 47.86 -10.33
CA LEU A 707 -36.58 47.52 -11.46
C LEU A 707 -37.00 46.21 -12.12
N LEU A 708 -37.35 45.18 -11.34
CA LEU A 708 -37.84 43.90 -11.85
C LEU A 708 -39.11 44.07 -12.70
N VAL A 709 -40.08 44.85 -12.22
CA VAL A 709 -41.33 45.10 -12.97
C VAL A 709 -41.05 45.85 -14.27
N VAL A 710 -40.17 46.86 -14.25
CA VAL A 710 -39.76 47.60 -15.45
C VAL A 710 -39.03 46.69 -16.45
N LEU A 711 -38.14 45.83 -15.96
CA LEU A 711 -37.39 44.87 -16.78
C LEU A 711 -38.32 43.88 -17.49
N LEU A 712 -39.30 43.32 -16.77
CA LEU A 712 -40.29 42.40 -17.36
C LEU A 712 -41.09 43.07 -18.49
N ILE A 713 -41.41 44.36 -18.34
CA ILE A 713 -42.09 45.15 -19.38
C ILE A 713 -41.15 45.41 -20.56
N ALA A 714 -39.91 45.85 -20.31
CA ALA A 714 -38.95 46.22 -21.35
C ALA A 714 -38.50 45.04 -22.21
N LEU A 715 -38.26 43.88 -21.60
CA LEU A 715 -37.85 42.66 -22.29
C LEU A 715 -39.03 41.84 -22.85
N ASN A 716 -40.27 42.28 -22.61
CA ASN A 716 -41.49 41.55 -22.96
C ASN A 716 -41.44 40.07 -22.51
N LEU A 717 -40.88 39.83 -21.32
CA LEU A 717 -40.79 38.51 -20.71
C LEU A 717 -42.13 38.15 -20.09
N THR A 718 -43.10 37.87 -20.95
CA THR A 718 -44.48 37.63 -20.55
C THR A 718 -44.90 36.19 -20.84
N VAL A 719 -45.81 35.66 -20.04
CA VAL A 719 -46.36 34.30 -20.23
C VAL A 719 -47.02 34.13 -21.60
N SER A 720 -47.43 35.22 -22.25
CA SER A 720 -48.04 35.22 -23.59
C SER A 720 -47.10 34.76 -24.72
N LEU A 721 -45.78 34.76 -24.51
CA LEU A 721 -44.83 34.19 -25.49
C LEU A 721 -44.71 32.67 -25.39
N GLY A 722 -45.15 32.07 -24.27
CA GLY A 722 -45.17 30.62 -24.04
C GLY A 722 -43.84 29.96 -23.66
N THR A 723 -42.72 30.70 -23.66
CA THR A 723 -41.40 30.15 -23.32
C THR A 723 -41.14 30.01 -21.82
N LEU A 724 -41.91 30.71 -20.98
CA LEU A 724 -41.68 30.78 -19.54
C LEU A 724 -42.31 29.64 -18.74
N ASN A 725 -43.43 29.06 -19.17
CA ASN A 725 -44.18 28.08 -18.35
C ASN A 725 -43.33 26.85 -17.96
N GLY A 726 -42.66 26.24 -18.94
CA GLY A 726 -41.74 25.12 -18.70
C GLY A 726 -40.54 25.49 -17.82
N LEU A 727 -39.94 26.67 -18.05
CA LEU A 727 -38.81 27.18 -17.24
C LEU A 727 -39.22 27.44 -15.79
N LEU A 728 -40.41 28.02 -15.56
CA LEU A 728 -40.91 28.28 -14.21
C LEU A 728 -41.24 26.98 -13.50
N PHE A 729 -41.91 26.04 -14.17
CA PHE A 729 -42.14 24.71 -13.61
C PHE A 729 -40.83 24.03 -13.21
N TYR A 730 -39.82 24.07 -14.09
CA TYR A 730 -38.47 23.58 -13.80
C TYR A 730 -37.84 24.24 -12.57
N ALA A 731 -37.73 25.57 -12.56
CA ALA A 731 -37.09 26.31 -11.48
C ALA A 731 -37.81 26.12 -10.14
N ASN A 732 -39.15 26.04 -10.16
CA ASN A 732 -39.98 25.80 -8.97
C ASN A 732 -39.71 24.42 -8.36
N ILE A 733 -39.68 23.37 -9.19
CA ILE A 733 -39.45 22.00 -8.74
C ILE A 733 -38.02 21.82 -8.24
N VAL A 734 -37.01 22.34 -8.97
CA VAL A 734 -35.60 22.27 -8.54
C VAL A 734 -35.40 22.96 -7.20
N LYS A 735 -36.03 24.12 -6.97
CA LYS A 735 -35.92 24.84 -5.68
C LYS A 735 -36.66 24.12 -4.55
N LEU A 736 -37.80 23.51 -4.83
CA LEU A 736 -38.57 22.73 -3.85
C LEU A 736 -37.84 21.45 -3.43
N TYR A 737 -37.20 20.77 -4.38
CA TYR A 737 -36.46 19.52 -4.17
C TYR A 737 -34.95 19.73 -3.93
N GLU A 738 -34.49 20.96 -3.72
CA GLU A 738 -33.08 21.29 -3.48
C GLU A 738 -32.42 20.42 -2.40
N PRO A 739 -33.06 20.11 -1.24
CA PRO A 739 -32.49 19.22 -0.22
C PRO A 739 -32.27 17.78 -0.70
N VAL A 740 -33.10 17.33 -1.65
CA VAL A 740 -33.07 15.98 -2.23
C VAL A 740 -32.05 15.90 -3.37
N PHE A 741 -31.96 16.94 -4.20
CA PHE A 741 -31.06 16.98 -5.35
C PHE A 741 -29.61 17.35 -4.99
N SER A 742 -29.38 18.14 -3.94
CA SER A 742 -28.06 18.72 -3.67
C SER A 742 -27.70 18.72 -2.18
N ARG A 743 -27.14 17.59 -1.71
CA ARG A 743 -26.71 17.39 -0.32
C ARG A 743 -25.44 18.18 0.08
N LYS A 744 -24.65 18.68 -0.87
CA LYS A 744 -23.38 19.43 -0.63
C LYS A 744 -23.36 20.85 -1.24
N GLY A 745 -24.53 21.41 -1.58
CA GLY A 745 -24.66 22.72 -2.20
C GLY A 745 -24.40 22.67 -3.71
N ALA A 746 -25.31 23.25 -4.48
CA ALA A 746 -25.15 23.41 -5.93
C ALA A 746 -24.14 24.54 -6.21
N LEU A 747 -23.67 24.65 -7.45
CA LEU A 747 -22.92 25.83 -7.90
C LEU A 747 -23.66 27.10 -7.47
N PRO A 748 -23.04 27.97 -6.65
CA PRO A 748 -23.75 29.07 -5.97
C PRO A 748 -24.44 30.01 -6.96
N VAL A 749 -23.84 30.20 -8.14
CA VAL A 749 -24.39 31.03 -9.22
C VAL A 749 -25.69 30.46 -9.79
N LEU A 750 -25.78 29.14 -10.02
CA LEU A 750 -26.98 28.52 -10.58
C LEU A 750 -28.13 28.49 -9.56
N SER A 751 -27.83 28.22 -8.28
CA SER A 751 -28.85 28.28 -7.21
C SER A 751 -29.36 29.71 -7.00
N GLN A 752 -28.50 30.73 -7.12
CA GLN A 752 -28.90 32.14 -7.06
C GLN A 752 -29.87 32.52 -8.19
N VAL A 753 -29.56 32.15 -9.44
CA VAL A 753 -30.43 32.43 -10.59
C VAL A 753 -31.77 31.72 -10.46
N ILE A 754 -31.80 30.45 -10.05
CA ILE A 754 -33.04 29.70 -9.80
C ILE A 754 -33.84 30.34 -8.65
N SER A 755 -33.18 30.83 -7.61
CA SER A 755 -33.80 31.53 -6.49
C SER A 755 -34.48 32.84 -6.93
N TRP A 756 -33.83 33.64 -7.76
CA TRP A 756 -34.42 34.87 -8.31
C TRP A 756 -35.64 34.61 -9.20
N ILE A 757 -35.59 33.55 -10.01
CA ILE A 757 -36.75 33.12 -10.83
C ILE A 757 -37.92 32.69 -9.94
N ASN A 758 -37.64 32.17 -8.73
CA ASN A 758 -38.64 31.83 -7.71
C ASN A 758 -39.08 33.02 -6.83
N LEU A 759 -38.64 34.25 -7.13
CA LEU A 759 -38.83 35.44 -6.31
C LEU A 759 -38.22 35.33 -4.90
N ASP A 760 -37.23 34.46 -4.71
CA ASP A 760 -36.43 34.35 -3.48
C ASP A 760 -35.17 35.22 -3.57
N PHE A 761 -34.60 35.58 -2.41
CA PHE A 761 -33.50 36.54 -2.30
C PHE A 761 -32.17 36.07 -2.93
N GLY A 762 -32.02 34.78 -3.20
CA GLY A 762 -30.82 34.19 -3.82
C GLY A 762 -29.56 34.16 -2.94
N SER A 763 -29.44 35.02 -1.95
CA SER A 763 -28.29 35.12 -1.05
C SER A 763 -28.71 34.99 0.42
N GLU A 764 -27.77 34.53 1.25
CA GLU A 764 -27.95 34.43 2.71
C GLU A 764 -27.69 35.81 3.33
N ILE A 765 -28.74 36.51 3.76
CA ILE A 765 -28.63 37.87 4.29
C ILE A 765 -29.20 37.90 5.72
N CYS A 766 -28.48 38.43 6.69
CA CYS A 766 -29.12 38.75 7.97
C CYS A 766 -29.93 40.04 7.85
N PHE A 767 -31.24 39.94 8.08
CA PHE A 767 -32.15 41.08 7.98
C PHE A 767 -32.11 41.98 9.22
N TYR A 768 -32.22 41.42 10.43
CA TYR A 768 -32.01 42.11 11.72
C TYR A 768 -31.70 41.11 12.85
N ASN A 769 -31.14 41.60 13.97
CA ASN A 769 -30.79 40.78 15.12
C ASN A 769 -32.04 40.27 15.88
N GLY A 770 -32.09 38.97 16.16
CA GLY A 770 -33.22 38.28 16.80
C GLY A 770 -34.29 37.79 15.82
N MET A 771 -34.04 37.82 14.50
CA MET A 771 -34.98 37.25 13.53
C MET A 771 -35.11 35.72 13.71
N ASP A 772 -36.33 35.24 13.87
CA ASP A 772 -36.69 33.82 14.04
C ASP A 772 -37.49 33.28 12.84
N SER A 773 -37.80 31.98 12.87
CA SER A 773 -38.59 31.33 11.82
C SER A 773 -39.97 31.97 11.65
N TYR A 774 -40.57 32.49 12.72
CA TYR A 774 -41.87 33.16 12.68
C TYR A 774 -41.83 34.46 11.86
N ALA A 775 -40.88 35.35 12.15
CA ALA A 775 -40.70 36.60 11.42
C ALA A 775 -40.36 36.37 9.94
N LYS A 776 -39.55 35.34 9.66
CA LYS A 776 -39.18 34.97 8.29
C LYS A 776 -40.39 34.65 7.42
N GLN A 777 -41.39 33.90 7.91
CA GLN A 777 -42.56 33.54 7.09
C GLN A 777 -43.44 34.75 6.75
N TRP A 778 -43.56 35.73 7.63
CA TRP A 778 -44.27 36.98 7.34
C TRP A 778 -43.64 37.77 6.19
N LEU A 779 -42.30 37.86 6.17
CA LEU A 779 -41.58 38.51 5.08
C LEU A 779 -41.78 37.80 3.73
N GLN A 780 -41.92 36.46 3.73
CA GLN A 780 -42.20 35.70 2.50
C GLN A 780 -43.58 35.99 1.91
N PHE A 781 -44.60 36.27 2.74
CA PHE A 781 -45.92 36.71 2.28
C PHE A 781 -45.93 38.17 1.79
N ALA A 782 -45.16 39.04 2.44
CA ALA A 782 -45.15 40.48 2.12
C ALA A 782 -44.58 40.78 0.73
N PHE A 783 -43.51 40.08 0.31
CA PHE A 783 -42.80 40.40 -0.92
C PHE A 783 -43.63 40.23 -2.22
N PRO A 784 -44.37 39.12 -2.44
CA PRO A 784 -45.25 39.00 -3.61
C PRO A 784 -46.37 40.05 -3.66
N LEU A 785 -46.99 40.34 -2.50
CA LEU A 785 -48.06 41.34 -2.40
C LEU A 785 -47.55 42.73 -2.79
N TYR A 786 -46.32 43.06 -2.38
CA TYR A 786 -45.65 44.29 -2.76
C TYR A 786 -45.50 44.43 -4.29
N LEU A 787 -45.02 43.40 -4.99
CA LEU A 787 -44.87 43.43 -6.44
C LEU A 787 -46.21 43.59 -7.17
N TRP A 788 -47.27 42.95 -6.67
CA TRP A 788 -48.62 43.09 -7.24
C TRP A 788 -49.15 44.51 -7.11
N ILE A 789 -48.93 45.16 -5.96
CA ILE A 789 -49.34 46.55 -5.73
C ILE A 789 -48.65 47.48 -6.74
N ILE A 790 -47.35 47.31 -7.00
CA ILE A 790 -46.60 48.13 -7.98
C ILE A 790 -47.22 48.05 -9.37
N ILE A 791 -47.44 46.83 -9.90
CA ILE A 791 -47.96 46.68 -11.26
C ILE A 791 -49.43 47.13 -11.36
N ILE A 792 -50.24 46.95 -10.31
CA ILE A 792 -51.62 47.48 -10.27
C ILE A 792 -51.62 49.01 -10.34
N ILE A 793 -50.70 49.68 -9.61
CA ILE A 793 -50.51 51.13 -9.69
C ILE A 793 -50.11 51.54 -11.11
N ILE A 794 -49.14 50.84 -11.74
CA ILE A 794 -48.72 51.11 -13.12
C ILE A 794 -49.89 50.95 -14.10
N ILE A 795 -50.72 49.91 -13.97
CA ILE A 795 -51.91 49.70 -14.82
C ILE A 795 -52.92 50.85 -14.63
N GLN A 796 -53.17 51.29 -13.40
CA GLN A 796 -54.05 52.42 -13.12
C GLN A 796 -53.50 53.73 -13.71
N LEU A 797 -52.20 53.96 -13.64
CA LEU A 797 -51.52 55.12 -14.24
C LEU A 797 -51.57 55.09 -15.77
N CYS A 798 -51.33 53.94 -16.41
CA CYS A 798 -51.48 53.75 -17.85
C CYS A 798 -52.91 54.06 -18.33
N ARG A 799 -53.93 53.72 -17.53
CA ARG A 799 -55.34 54.01 -17.84
C ARG A 799 -55.68 55.50 -17.74
N ARG A 800 -54.99 56.25 -16.88
CA ARG A 800 -55.23 57.69 -16.63
C ARG A 800 -54.41 58.60 -17.55
N TYR A 801 -53.22 58.19 -18.00
CA TYR A 801 -52.30 59.01 -18.80
C TYR A 801 -51.97 58.36 -20.16
N GLY A 802 -52.52 58.91 -21.25
CA GLY A 802 -52.38 58.35 -22.60
C GLY A 802 -50.94 58.25 -23.15
N LYS A 803 -50.01 59.10 -22.68
CA LYS A 803 -48.59 59.05 -23.09
C LYS A 803 -47.87 57.80 -22.57
N ILE A 804 -48.12 57.43 -21.32
CA ILE A 804 -47.56 56.21 -20.70
C ILE A 804 -48.22 54.96 -21.31
N SER A 805 -49.51 55.04 -21.63
CA SER A 805 -50.24 53.97 -22.31
C SER A 805 -49.63 53.61 -23.68
N ARG A 806 -49.19 54.60 -24.48
CA ARG A 806 -48.50 54.33 -25.76
C ARG A 806 -47.12 53.68 -25.60
N LEU A 807 -46.45 53.88 -24.46
CA LEU A 807 -45.12 53.33 -24.17
C LEU A 807 -45.18 51.91 -23.57
N MET A 808 -46.14 51.65 -22.68
CA MET A 808 -46.14 50.44 -21.83
C MET A 808 -47.48 49.69 -21.78
N GLY A 809 -48.55 50.24 -22.38
CA GLY A 809 -49.92 49.79 -22.17
C GLY A 809 -50.24 48.39 -22.71
N SER A 810 -49.65 47.98 -23.83
CA SER A 810 -49.88 46.65 -24.44
C SER A 810 -49.28 45.49 -23.65
N HIS A 811 -48.26 45.75 -22.82
CA HIS A 811 -47.49 44.72 -22.12
C HIS A 811 -47.77 44.65 -20.61
N ALA A 812 -48.45 45.64 -20.02
CA ALA A 812 -48.68 45.72 -18.58
C ALA A 812 -49.56 44.59 -18.01
N VAL A 813 -50.64 44.21 -18.70
CA VAL A 813 -51.54 43.12 -18.24
C VAL A 813 -50.87 41.74 -18.37
N PRO A 814 -50.18 41.41 -19.48
CA PRO A 814 -49.36 40.19 -19.54
C PRO A 814 -48.26 40.11 -18.46
N VAL A 815 -47.66 41.25 -18.06
CA VAL A 815 -46.69 41.29 -16.94
C VAL A 815 -47.36 41.02 -15.60
N LEU A 816 -48.57 41.55 -15.35
CA LEU A 816 -49.37 41.20 -14.16
C LEU A 816 -49.64 39.69 -14.09
N SER A 817 -50.08 39.09 -15.21
CA SER A 817 -50.23 37.64 -15.31
C SER A 817 -48.93 36.90 -14.97
N THR A 818 -47.81 37.36 -15.52
CA THR A 818 -46.49 36.75 -15.26
C THR A 818 -46.11 36.85 -13.78
N LEU A 819 -46.34 37.98 -13.12
CA LEU A 819 -46.07 38.15 -11.69
C LEU A 819 -46.98 37.28 -10.80
N PHE A 820 -48.25 37.11 -11.14
CA PHE A 820 -49.13 36.17 -10.43
C PHE A 820 -48.62 34.74 -10.54
N LEU A 821 -48.19 34.32 -11.73
CA LEU A 821 -47.64 32.98 -11.96
C LEU A 821 -46.32 32.74 -11.20
N LEU A 822 -45.42 33.74 -11.18
CA LEU A 822 -44.16 33.70 -10.43
C LEU A 822 -44.40 33.64 -8.92
N SER A 823 -45.37 34.42 -8.43
CA SER A 823 -45.71 34.53 -7.01
C SER A 823 -46.40 33.29 -6.45
N TYR A 824 -47.14 32.56 -7.29
CA TYR A 824 -47.94 31.40 -6.91
C TYR A 824 -47.13 30.38 -6.12
N THR A 825 -46.00 29.91 -6.66
CA THR A 825 -45.19 28.85 -6.05
C THR A 825 -44.61 29.27 -4.70
N LYS A 826 -44.18 30.53 -4.59
CA LYS A 826 -43.62 31.08 -3.35
C LYS A 826 -44.67 31.15 -2.23
N LEU A 827 -45.89 31.61 -2.54
CA LEU A 827 -46.99 31.66 -1.58
C LEU A 827 -47.43 30.26 -1.13
N VAL A 828 -47.56 29.35 -2.08
CA VAL A 828 -47.91 27.95 -1.84
C VAL A 828 -46.90 27.26 -0.93
N ARG A 829 -45.60 27.43 -1.19
CA ARG A 829 -44.52 26.91 -0.34
C ARG A 829 -44.56 27.48 1.08
N THR A 830 -44.83 28.79 1.21
CA THR A 830 -44.89 29.46 2.52
C THR A 830 -46.07 28.95 3.35
N ILE A 831 -47.25 28.80 2.74
CA ILE A 831 -48.44 28.24 3.41
C ILE A 831 -48.13 26.84 3.94
N VAL A 832 -47.50 26.02 3.12
CA VAL A 832 -47.13 24.66 3.46
C VAL A 832 -46.21 24.58 4.69
N ILE A 833 -45.18 25.42 4.76
CA ILE A 833 -44.22 25.41 5.89
C ILE A 833 -44.92 25.81 7.20
N VAL A 834 -45.89 26.72 7.13
CA VAL A 834 -46.70 27.13 8.28
C VAL A 834 -47.65 26.01 8.74
N LEU A 835 -48.23 25.24 7.82
CA LEU A 835 -49.19 24.17 8.16
C LEU A 835 -48.52 22.85 8.59
N HIS A 836 -47.19 22.75 8.54
CA HIS A 836 -46.48 21.51 8.81
C HIS A 836 -46.40 21.21 10.33
N LYS A 837 -47.10 20.16 10.76
CA LYS A 837 -47.20 19.69 12.16
C LYS A 837 -46.22 18.55 12.44
N ARG A 838 -45.69 18.47 13.67
CA ARG A 838 -44.89 17.34 14.16
C ARG A 838 -45.36 16.82 15.52
N GLU A 839 -45.38 15.50 15.71
CA GLU A 839 -45.66 14.86 17.01
C GLU A 839 -44.38 14.26 17.61
N VAL A 840 -44.21 14.39 18.93
CA VAL A 840 -43.01 13.96 19.69
C VAL A 840 -43.43 13.20 20.94
N THR A 841 -42.79 12.07 21.23
CA THR A 841 -43.03 11.28 22.46
C THR A 841 -42.09 11.67 23.62
N LEU A 842 -42.61 11.61 24.85
CA LEU A 842 -41.92 11.94 26.09
C LEU A 842 -41.82 10.71 27.00
N HIS A 843 -40.62 10.42 27.52
CA HIS A 843 -40.36 9.34 28.49
C HIS A 843 -40.06 9.92 29.88
N CYS A 844 -41.03 9.88 30.81
CA CYS A 844 -40.92 10.46 32.16
C CYS A 844 -40.61 9.42 33.26
N THR A 845 -40.09 9.86 34.41
CA THR A 845 -39.70 8.95 35.51
C THR A 845 -40.86 8.28 36.24
N ASN A 846 -42.02 8.93 36.32
CA ASN A 846 -43.11 8.54 37.22
C ASN A 846 -44.41 8.10 36.51
N GLU A 847 -44.51 8.12 35.18
CA GLU A 847 -45.72 7.70 34.44
C GLU A 847 -45.46 7.48 32.94
N SER A 848 -46.47 6.96 32.23
CA SER A 848 -46.47 6.47 30.84
C SER A 848 -46.08 7.50 29.76
N VAL A 849 -45.76 6.98 28.56
CA VAL A 849 -45.37 7.74 27.35
C VAL A 849 -46.45 8.79 27.01
N ARG A 850 -46.06 10.06 26.94
CA ARG A 850 -46.95 11.20 26.59
C ARG A 850 -46.52 11.82 25.26
N SER A 851 -47.46 12.14 24.36
CA SER A 851 -47.16 12.84 23.10
C SER A 851 -47.47 14.34 23.16
N VAL A 852 -46.65 15.15 22.48
CA VAL A 852 -46.80 16.61 22.34
C VAL A 852 -46.72 17.00 20.86
N SER A 853 -47.55 17.97 20.43
CA SER A 853 -47.53 18.49 19.06
C SER A 853 -46.80 19.82 18.96
N LEU A 854 -45.79 19.87 18.08
CA LEU A 854 -44.87 21.00 17.89
C LEU A 854 -44.91 21.48 16.43
N TRP A 855 -44.56 22.75 16.20
CA TRP A 855 -44.40 23.28 14.86
C TRP A 855 -43.11 22.75 14.23
N TYR A 856 -43.18 22.23 12.99
CA TYR A 856 -42.06 21.53 12.39
C TYR A 856 -40.83 22.41 12.13
N GLU A 857 -41.04 23.66 11.70
CA GLU A 857 -39.93 24.59 11.39
C GLU A 857 -39.22 25.11 12.65
N ASP A 858 -39.94 25.18 13.79
CA ASP A 858 -39.39 25.55 15.09
C ASP A 858 -40.07 24.76 16.23
N PRO A 859 -39.51 23.58 16.60
CA PRO A 859 -40.01 22.72 17.67
C PRO A 859 -40.02 23.33 19.08
N ASN A 860 -39.48 24.54 19.27
CA ASN A 860 -39.65 25.27 20.53
C ASN A 860 -41.07 25.86 20.67
N VAL A 861 -41.81 25.98 19.58
CA VAL A 861 -43.17 26.53 19.54
C VAL A 861 -44.20 25.41 19.39
N GLU A 862 -45.21 25.40 20.26
CA GLU A 862 -46.31 24.44 20.16
C GLU A 862 -47.20 24.73 18.93
N TYR A 863 -47.64 23.66 18.27
CA TYR A 863 -48.43 23.76 17.05
C TYR A 863 -49.79 24.41 17.30
N ALA A 864 -50.20 25.33 16.41
CA ALA A 864 -51.45 26.08 16.47
C ALA A 864 -51.73 26.79 17.82
N LYS A 865 -50.69 27.08 18.61
CA LYS A 865 -50.77 27.81 19.88
C LYS A 865 -49.85 29.02 19.90
N GLY A 866 -50.09 29.93 20.84
CA GLY A 866 -49.28 31.15 21.02
C GLY A 866 -49.13 31.95 19.73
N LYS A 867 -47.91 32.38 19.41
CA LYS A 867 -47.60 33.18 18.20
C LYS A 867 -47.93 32.44 16.90
N HIS A 868 -47.83 31.11 16.86
CA HIS A 868 -48.07 30.31 15.65
C HIS A 868 -49.53 30.36 15.19
N ALA A 869 -50.50 30.47 16.11
CA ALA A 869 -51.93 30.47 15.78
C ALA A 869 -52.32 31.60 14.79
N VAL A 870 -51.72 32.79 14.94
CA VAL A 870 -51.99 33.95 14.07
C VAL A 870 -51.45 33.71 12.65
N LEU A 871 -50.23 33.20 12.55
CA LEU A 871 -49.60 32.88 11.26
C LEU A 871 -50.34 31.75 10.53
N PHE A 872 -50.78 30.74 11.27
CA PHE A 872 -51.60 29.63 10.78
C PHE A 872 -52.91 30.13 10.14
N ALA A 873 -53.63 31.01 10.82
CA ALA A 873 -54.89 31.57 10.30
C ALA A 873 -54.68 32.40 9.02
N PHE A 874 -53.61 33.21 8.97
CA PHE A 874 -53.28 34.01 7.79
C PHE A 874 -52.93 33.14 6.57
N ALA A 875 -52.14 32.08 6.77
CA ALA A 875 -51.79 31.14 5.71
C ALA A 875 -53.03 30.46 5.11
N LEU A 876 -53.98 30.03 5.95
CA LEU A 876 -55.24 29.44 5.51
C LEU A 876 -56.07 30.43 4.66
N MET A 877 -56.12 31.70 5.08
CA MET A 877 -56.83 32.75 4.33
C MET A 877 -56.25 32.92 2.91
N VAL A 878 -54.92 33.01 2.76
CA VAL A 878 -54.28 33.14 1.43
C VAL A 878 -54.54 31.91 0.56
N ALA A 879 -54.54 30.70 1.15
CA ALA A 879 -54.83 29.47 0.43
C ALA A 879 -56.24 29.46 -0.16
N VAL A 880 -57.25 29.82 0.66
CA VAL A 880 -58.66 29.78 0.29
C VAL A 880 -59.05 30.89 -0.69
N PHE A 881 -58.56 32.12 -0.50
CA PHE A 881 -59.00 33.27 -1.30
C PHE A 881 -58.18 33.54 -2.56
N PHE A 882 -56.95 33.03 -2.65
CA PHE A 882 -56.08 33.28 -3.80
C PHE A 882 -55.62 32.00 -4.50
N ILE A 883 -54.99 31.06 -3.79
CA ILE A 883 -54.38 29.86 -4.42
C ILE A 883 -55.41 28.95 -5.10
N ILE A 884 -56.45 28.54 -4.37
CA ILE A 884 -57.48 27.64 -4.90
C ILE A 884 -58.27 28.31 -6.04
N PRO A 885 -58.76 29.57 -5.88
CA PRO A 885 -59.49 30.23 -6.96
C PRO A 885 -58.64 30.46 -8.22
N TYR A 886 -57.38 30.86 -8.06
CA TYR A 886 -56.48 31.15 -9.20
C TYR A 886 -56.13 29.89 -10.00
N THR A 887 -55.92 28.74 -9.35
CA THR A 887 -55.67 27.46 -10.06
C THR A 887 -56.89 26.99 -10.83
N LEU A 888 -58.08 27.01 -10.21
CA LEU A 888 -59.34 26.67 -10.87
C LEU A 888 -59.65 27.60 -12.04
N PHE A 889 -59.37 28.89 -11.88
CA PHE A 889 -59.58 29.90 -12.91
C PHE A 889 -58.78 29.62 -14.20
N LEU A 890 -57.52 29.18 -14.08
CA LEU A 890 -56.69 28.82 -15.24
C LEU A 890 -56.99 27.42 -15.80
N LEU A 891 -57.33 26.45 -14.96
CA LEU A 891 -57.62 25.08 -15.38
C LEU A 891 -58.95 24.98 -16.14
N LEU A 892 -60.01 25.63 -15.64
CA LEU A 892 -61.37 25.55 -16.19
C LEU A 892 -61.69 26.68 -17.18
N ASN A 893 -60.67 27.35 -17.71
CA ASN A 893 -60.82 28.52 -18.59
C ASN A 893 -61.79 28.25 -19.77
N SER A 894 -61.61 27.16 -20.52
CA SER A 894 -62.47 26.85 -21.67
C SER A 894 -63.93 26.62 -21.28
N PHE A 895 -64.19 26.12 -20.06
CA PHE A 895 -65.55 25.95 -19.54
C PHE A 895 -66.16 27.31 -19.19
N TYR A 896 -65.39 28.17 -18.53
CA TYR A 896 -65.79 29.54 -18.21
C TYR A 896 -66.05 30.39 -19.46
N GLU A 897 -65.22 30.29 -20.51
CA GLU A 897 -65.42 31.03 -21.77
C GLU A 897 -66.72 30.61 -22.46
N LYS A 898 -67.07 29.31 -22.42
CA LYS A 898 -68.28 28.75 -23.05
C LYS A 898 -69.57 29.03 -22.26
N HIS A 899 -69.53 28.99 -20.93
CA HIS A 899 -70.73 29.16 -20.08
C HIS A 899 -70.95 30.60 -19.57
N LEU A 900 -69.91 31.34 -19.18
CA LEU A 900 -70.05 32.69 -18.61
C LEU A 900 -70.29 33.77 -19.68
N SER A 901 -69.91 33.53 -20.93
CA SER A 901 -70.14 34.46 -22.05
C SER A 901 -71.60 34.56 -22.48
N ASN A 902 -72.44 33.58 -22.10
CA ASN A 902 -73.87 33.54 -22.40
C ASN A 902 -74.74 34.36 -21.41
N PHE A 903 -74.24 34.67 -20.20
CA PHE A 903 -74.96 35.45 -19.18
C PHE A 903 -74.57 36.93 -19.21
N LYS A 904 -75.54 37.86 -19.35
CA LYS A 904 -75.31 39.30 -19.60
C LYS A 904 -74.48 40.00 -18.51
N VAL A 905 -74.68 39.67 -17.23
CA VAL A 905 -73.93 40.25 -16.08
C VAL A 905 -72.52 39.68 -16.00
N LEU A 906 -72.39 38.36 -16.13
CA LEU A 906 -71.12 37.64 -16.06
C LEU A 906 -70.22 37.93 -17.26
N LYS A 907 -70.79 38.20 -18.44
CA LYS A 907 -70.07 38.65 -19.64
C LYS A 907 -69.29 39.94 -19.40
N LYS A 908 -69.84 40.89 -18.63
CA LYS A 908 -69.14 42.15 -18.29
C LYS A 908 -67.93 41.92 -17.40
N VAL A 909 -68.04 40.99 -16.44
CA VAL A 909 -66.94 40.59 -15.56
C VAL A 909 -65.89 39.79 -16.35
N TRP A 910 -66.34 38.81 -17.13
CA TRP A 910 -65.50 37.99 -18.00
C TRP A 910 -64.68 38.83 -18.97
N ASN A 911 -65.28 39.83 -19.63
CA ASN A 911 -64.56 40.72 -20.55
C ASN A 911 -63.43 41.53 -19.88
N ARG A 912 -63.47 41.74 -18.55
CA ARG A 912 -62.36 42.39 -17.81
C ARG A 912 -61.22 41.42 -17.51
N PHE A 913 -61.53 40.15 -17.31
CA PHE A 913 -60.55 39.11 -17.03
C PHE A 913 -60.01 38.42 -18.29
N LYS A 914 -60.73 38.51 -19.41
CA LYS A 914 -60.32 37.93 -20.69
C LYS A 914 -58.89 38.32 -21.11
N PRO A 915 -58.43 39.58 -21.00
CA PRO A 915 -57.04 39.93 -21.32
C PRO A 915 -55.99 39.20 -20.46
N ILE A 916 -56.31 38.87 -19.20
CA ILE A 916 -55.42 38.11 -18.30
C ILE A 916 -55.33 36.67 -18.79
N ILE A 917 -56.49 36.07 -19.13
CA ILE A 917 -56.59 34.71 -19.65
C ILE A 917 -55.88 34.57 -21.00
N ASP A 918 -56.15 35.50 -21.92
CA ASP A 918 -55.53 35.52 -23.25
C ASP A 918 -54.01 35.63 -23.16
N ALA A 919 -53.49 36.25 -22.09
CA ALA A 919 -52.05 36.25 -21.81
C ALA A 919 -51.49 34.87 -21.41
N TYR A 920 -52.29 33.94 -20.87
CA TYR A 920 -51.87 32.56 -20.60
C TYR A 920 -52.15 31.61 -21.77
N SER A 921 -53.30 31.75 -22.43
CA SER A 921 -53.75 30.86 -23.50
C SER A 921 -53.22 31.23 -24.89
N GLY A 922 -52.79 32.49 -25.09
CA GLY A 922 -52.31 33.00 -26.38
C GLY A 922 -51.26 32.15 -27.12
N PRO A 923 -50.24 31.56 -26.47
CA PRO A 923 -49.24 30.74 -27.16
C PRO A 923 -49.70 29.29 -27.46
N MET A 924 -50.88 28.89 -27.00
CA MET A 924 -51.38 27.51 -27.04
C MET A 924 -52.37 27.28 -28.18
N LYS A 925 -52.50 26.02 -28.60
CA LYS A 925 -53.59 25.60 -29.49
C LYS A 925 -54.93 25.75 -28.76
N ASP A 926 -55.99 26.08 -29.50
CA ASP A 926 -57.31 26.36 -28.91
C ASP A 926 -57.89 25.19 -28.11
N GLU A 927 -57.56 23.96 -28.50
CA GLU A 927 -57.98 22.73 -27.83
C GLU A 927 -57.29 22.50 -26.47
N TYR A 928 -56.14 23.14 -26.23
CA TYR A 928 -55.28 22.87 -25.06
C TYR A 928 -55.04 24.08 -24.16
N ARG A 929 -55.93 25.09 -24.21
CA ARG A 929 -55.83 26.32 -23.41
C ARG A 929 -55.83 26.10 -21.88
N PHE A 930 -56.17 24.90 -21.39
CA PHE A 930 -56.15 24.54 -19.97
C PHE A 930 -54.76 24.14 -19.44
N TRP A 931 -53.78 23.94 -20.34
CA TRP A 931 -52.46 23.42 -20.00
C TRP A 931 -51.70 24.21 -18.91
N PRO A 932 -51.72 25.57 -18.84
CA PRO A 932 -51.05 26.30 -17.77
C PRO A 932 -51.67 25.98 -16.40
N GLY A 933 -52.99 25.80 -16.35
CA GLY A 933 -53.70 25.35 -15.14
C GLY A 933 -53.33 23.92 -14.75
N LEU A 934 -53.15 23.03 -15.73
CA LEU A 934 -52.69 21.66 -15.48
C LEU A 934 -51.27 21.64 -14.90
N LEU A 935 -50.35 22.47 -15.42
CA LEU A 935 -49.00 22.59 -14.87
C LEU A 935 -49.00 23.14 -13.43
N LEU A 936 -49.96 23.99 -13.06
CA LEU A 936 -50.14 24.42 -11.67
C LEU A 936 -50.69 23.31 -10.78
N LEU A 937 -51.67 22.55 -11.27
CA LEU A 937 -52.26 21.42 -10.55
C LEU A 937 -51.22 20.32 -10.32
N ALA A 938 -50.37 20.04 -11.31
CA ALA A 938 -49.29 19.07 -11.23
C ALA A 938 -48.26 19.40 -10.12
N ARG A 939 -48.17 20.65 -9.67
CA ARG A 939 -47.30 21.04 -8.55
C ARG A 939 -47.86 20.62 -7.19
N ILE A 940 -49.17 20.44 -7.06
CA ILE A 940 -49.82 20.16 -5.76
C ILE A 940 -49.41 18.80 -5.20
N PRO A 941 -49.45 17.68 -5.95
CA PRO A 941 -49.00 16.38 -5.45
C PRO A 941 -47.52 16.38 -5.06
N VAL A 942 -46.68 17.06 -5.86
CA VAL A 942 -45.23 17.19 -5.63
C VAL A 942 -44.92 18.02 -4.39
N LEU A 943 -45.75 19.03 -4.13
CA LEU A 943 -45.65 19.81 -2.90
C LEU A 943 -46.14 19.02 -1.70
N LEU A 944 -47.30 18.37 -1.79
CA LEU A 944 -47.87 17.59 -0.69
C LEU A 944 -46.96 16.44 -0.28
N SER A 945 -46.30 15.77 -1.24
CA SER A 945 -45.34 14.71 -0.96
C SER A 945 -44.17 15.23 -0.11
N VAL A 946 -43.63 16.41 -0.44
CA VAL A 946 -42.56 17.09 0.31
C VAL A 946 -42.97 17.46 1.73
N THR A 947 -44.28 17.58 2.02
CA THR A 947 -44.78 18.09 3.30
C THR A 947 -45.40 17.05 4.20
N LEU A 948 -45.73 15.88 3.66
CA LEU A 948 -46.27 14.77 4.45
C LEU A 948 -45.17 13.80 4.89
N VAL A 949 -43.96 14.03 4.40
CA VAL A 949 -42.78 13.26 4.76
C VAL A 949 -42.17 13.86 6.02
N ASP A 950 -42.12 13.07 7.09
CA ASP A 950 -41.43 13.45 8.32
C ASP A 950 -39.93 13.68 8.05
N SER A 951 -39.34 12.83 7.18
CA SER A 951 -37.90 12.75 6.91
C SER A 951 -37.55 12.77 5.41
N PHE A 952 -36.99 13.88 4.91
CA PHE A 952 -36.50 13.97 3.53
C PHE A 952 -35.49 12.88 3.14
N ILE A 953 -34.78 12.36 4.15
CA ILE A 953 -33.68 11.40 3.99
C ILE A 953 -34.19 9.97 3.88
N GLN A 954 -35.13 9.55 4.75
CA GLN A 954 -35.66 8.18 4.70
C GLN A 954 -36.64 8.01 3.54
N SER A 955 -37.42 9.05 3.25
CA SER A 955 -38.39 9.03 2.15
C SER A 955 -37.85 9.60 0.84
N GLN A 956 -36.52 9.72 0.68
CA GLN A 956 -35.88 10.27 -0.53
C GLN A 956 -36.35 9.55 -1.80
N HIS A 957 -36.39 8.22 -1.77
CA HIS A 957 -36.84 7.41 -2.91
C HIS A 957 -38.33 7.61 -3.21
N PHE A 958 -39.16 7.74 -2.17
CA PHE A 958 -40.58 8.04 -2.31
C PHE A 958 -40.79 9.42 -2.96
N LEU A 959 -40.07 10.45 -2.50
CA LEU A 959 -40.16 11.80 -3.05
C LEU A 959 -39.74 11.87 -4.52
N LEU A 960 -38.63 11.20 -4.87
CA LEU A 960 -38.13 11.12 -6.25
C LEU A 960 -39.07 10.32 -7.16
N ALA A 961 -39.64 9.22 -6.66
CA ALA A 961 -40.63 8.43 -7.40
C ALA A 961 -41.90 9.24 -7.66
N MET A 962 -42.41 9.97 -6.66
CA MET A 962 -43.57 10.86 -6.81
C MET A 962 -43.32 12.00 -7.80
N LEU A 963 -42.10 12.54 -7.84
CA LEU A 963 -41.76 13.56 -8.84
C LEU A 963 -41.68 12.94 -10.24
N LEU A 964 -41.06 11.76 -10.39
CA LEU A 964 -40.95 11.07 -11.67
C LEU A 964 -42.32 10.69 -12.24
N THR A 965 -43.26 10.23 -11.40
CA THR A 965 -44.61 9.88 -11.83
C THR A 965 -45.35 11.09 -12.38
N VAL A 966 -45.28 12.23 -11.69
CA VAL A 966 -45.89 13.49 -12.17
C VAL A 966 -45.25 13.94 -13.49
N LEU A 967 -43.92 13.89 -13.61
CA LEU A 967 -43.22 14.25 -14.85
C LEU A 967 -43.58 13.33 -16.02
N ALA A 968 -43.63 12.02 -15.77
CA ALA A 968 -44.01 11.03 -16.77
C ALA A 968 -45.45 11.26 -17.26
N ILE A 969 -46.39 11.57 -16.35
CA ILE A 969 -47.77 11.89 -16.72
C ILE A 969 -47.82 13.15 -17.60
N VAL A 970 -47.15 14.25 -17.19
CA VAL A 970 -47.14 15.50 -17.96
C VAL A 970 -46.47 15.32 -19.33
N LEU A 971 -45.34 14.62 -19.41
CA LEU A 971 -44.66 14.32 -20.67
C LEU A 971 -45.50 13.44 -21.59
N SER A 972 -46.15 12.41 -21.04
CA SER A 972 -47.01 11.49 -21.80
C SER A 972 -48.20 12.25 -22.37
N LEU A 973 -48.86 13.09 -21.58
CA LEU A 973 -49.95 13.95 -22.06
C LEU A 973 -49.47 14.91 -23.15
N GLY A 974 -48.32 15.56 -22.96
CA GLY A 974 -47.75 16.47 -23.96
C GLY A 974 -47.42 15.79 -25.29
N TYR A 975 -46.91 14.56 -25.25
CA TYR A 975 -46.64 13.73 -26.44
C TYR A 975 -47.92 13.26 -27.12
N CYS A 976 -48.87 12.71 -26.35
CA CYS A 976 -50.17 12.25 -26.86
C CYS A 976 -50.95 13.37 -27.57
N PHE A 977 -50.80 14.62 -27.14
CA PHE A 977 -51.44 15.79 -27.76
C PHE A 977 -50.68 16.34 -28.98
N GLY A 978 -49.58 15.71 -29.42
CA GLY A 978 -48.83 16.15 -30.61
C GLY A 978 -48.27 17.58 -30.49
N GLY A 979 -47.97 18.00 -29.26
CA GLY A 979 -47.54 19.37 -28.92
C GLY A 979 -48.70 20.32 -28.65
N VAL A 980 -48.64 20.97 -27.49
CA VAL A 980 -49.67 21.87 -26.93
C VAL A 980 -49.56 23.30 -27.47
N TYR A 981 -48.34 23.77 -27.72
CA TYR A 981 -48.07 25.12 -28.22
C TYR A 981 -48.23 25.21 -29.74
N MET A 982 -48.64 26.39 -30.21
CA MET A 982 -48.70 26.70 -31.65
C MET A 982 -47.31 26.64 -32.31
N LYS A 983 -46.29 27.16 -31.62
CA LYS A 983 -44.89 27.12 -32.08
C LYS A 983 -44.22 25.82 -31.63
N ARG A 984 -43.69 25.05 -32.58
CA ARG A 984 -42.92 23.82 -32.30
C ARG A 984 -41.74 24.05 -31.35
N MET A 985 -41.07 25.19 -31.47
CA MET A 985 -39.95 25.57 -30.59
C MET A 985 -40.38 25.64 -29.11
N ASN A 986 -41.58 26.14 -28.81
CA ASN A 986 -42.06 26.22 -27.43
C ASN A 986 -42.34 24.83 -26.84
N ASN A 987 -42.90 23.91 -27.65
CA ASN A 987 -43.05 22.50 -27.25
C ASN A 987 -41.68 21.87 -26.97
N ALA A 988 -40.69 22.09 -27.85
CA ALA A 988 -39.34 21.56 -27.68
C ALA A 988 -38.65 22.10 -26.41
N ILE A 989 -38.79 23.40 -26.13
CA ILE A 989 -38.23 24.04 -24.93
C ILE A 989 -38.88 23.47 -23.66
N GLU A 990 -40.21 23.31 -23.63
CA GLU A 990 -40.90 22.76 -22.46
C GLU A 990 -40.55 21.29 -22.23
N THR A 991 -40.56 20.46 -23.28
CA THR A 991 -40.12 19.06 -23.20
C THR A 991 -38.66 18.97 -22.74
N TRP A 992 -37.79 19.87 -23.20
CA TRP A 992 -36.39 19.94 -22.75
C TRP A 992 -36.30 20.19 -21.24
N PHE A 993 -37.04 21.15 -20.70
CA PHE A 993 -37.03 21.42 -19.25
C PHE A 993 -37.57 20.26 -18.43
N LEU A 994 -38.67 19.63 -18.86
CA LEU A 994 -39.23 18.45 -18.19
C LEU A 994 -38.29 17.24 -18.26
N PHE A 995 -37.64 17.02 -19.40
CA PHE A 995 -36.65 15.96 -19.57
C PHE A 995 -35.41 16.17 -18.70
N ASN A 996 -34.95 17.42 -18.55
CA ASN A 996 -33.86 17.74 -17.62
C ASN A 996 -34.22 17.40 -16.16
N LEU A 997 -35.48 17.58 -15.74
CA LEU A 997 -35.91 17.14 -14.40
C LEU A 997 -35.84 15.60 -14.27
N CYS A 998 -36.28 14.86 -15.30
CA CYS A 998 -36.17 13.39 -15.29
C CYS A 998 -34.70 12.93 -15.18
N ILE A 999 -33.78 13.59 -15.89
CA ILE A 999 -32.34 13.32 -15.76
C ILE A 999 -31.86 13.61 -14.34
N MET A 1000 -32.23 14.76 -13.76
CA MET A 1000 -31.84 15.09 -12.38
C MET A 1000 -32.36 14.06 -11.37
N VAL A 1001 -33.59 13.56 -11.53
CA VAL A 1001 -34.14 12.49 -10.70
C VAL A 1001 -33.32 11.21 -10.86
N GLY A 1002 -33.05 10.77 -12.09
CA GLY A 1002 -32.27 9.56 -12.36
C GLY A 1002 -30.84 9.64 -11.80
N LEU A 1003 -30.16 10.77 -11.99
CA LEU A 1003 -28.83 11.01 -11.42
C LEU A 1003 -28.84 11.01 -9.89
N SER A 1004 -29.87 11.56 -9.27
CA SER A 1004 -29.99 11.62 -7.81
C SER A 1004 -30.21 10.23 -7.19
N VAL A 1005 -30.87 9.31 -7.92
CA VAL A 1005 -30.98 7.90 -7.52
C VAL A 1005 -29.64 7.18 -7.71
N ALA A 1006 -28.96 7.40 -8.84
CA ALA A 1006 -27.72 6.69 -9.17
C ALA A 1006 -26.50 7.07 -8.30
N LEU A 1007 -26.46 8.28 -7.75
CA LEU A 1007 -25.30 8.82 -7.02
C LEU A 1007 -25.33 8.60 -5.49
N ASN A 1008 -26.34 7.89 -4.96
CA ASN A 1008 -26.49 7.69 -3.50
C ASN A 1008 -25.57 6.59 -2.93
N ASP A 1009 -24.90 5.79 -3.79
CA ASP A 1009 -23.87 4.84 -3.37
C ASP A 1009 -22.48 5.47 -3.35
N LYS A 1010 -21.74 5.19 -2.27
CA LYS A 1010 -20.44 5.77 -1.87
C LYS A 1010 -19.33 5.68 -2.94
N SER A 1011 -19.39 6.50 -3.99
CA SER A 1011 -18.28 6.70 -4.93
C SER A 1011 -18.26 8.15 -5.46
N LYS A 1012 -17.71 9.07 -4.66
CA LYS A 1012 -17.49 10.47 -5.07
C LYS A 1012 -16.14 10.64 -5.76
N LEU A 1013 -16.07 10.42 -7.08
CA LEU A 1013 -15.13 11.11 -7.99
C LEU A 1013 -15.43 10.90 -9.49
N SER A 1014 -16.65 11.15 -9.99
CA SER A 1014 -16.90 11.02 -11.45
C SER A 1014 -17.78 12.11 -12.10
N TYR A 1015 -18.34 13.05 -11.34
CA TYR A 1015 -19.16 14.11 -11.96
C TYR A 1015 -18.31 15.16 -12.70
N MET A 1016 -17.11 15.47 -12.19
CA MET A 1016 -16.28 16.54 -12.74
C MET A 1016 -15.52 16.13 -14.01
N LYS A 1017 -15.40 14.81 -14.29
CA LYS A 1017 -14.83 14.33 -15.55
C LYS A 1017 -15.88 14.34 -16.66
N CYS A 1018 -17.11 13.85 -16.42
CA CYS A 1018 -18.12 13.71 -17.48
C CYS A 1018 -18.57 15.04 -18.10
N CYS A 1019 -18.81 16.08 -17.29
CA CYS A 1019 -19.11 17.42 -17.82
C CYS A 1019 -17.92 18.03 -18.58
N ASN A 1020 -16.69 17.74 -18.15
CA ASN A 1020 -15.49 18.22 -18.85
C ASN A 1020 -15.28 17.49 -20.18
N THR A 1021 -15.62 16.21 -20.28
CA THR A 1021 -15.55 15.46 -21.54
C THR A 1021 -16.62 15.92 -22.53
N LEU A 1022 -17.81 16.26 -22.06
CA LEU A 1022 -18.87 16.83 -22.91
C LEU A 1022 -18.49 18.22 -23.42
N ILE A 1023 -17.90 19.08 -22.60
CA ILE A 1023 -17.43 20.42 -23.03
C ILE A 1023 -16.22 20.32 -23.98
N LYS A 1024 -15.29 19.38 -23.75
CA LYS A 1024 -14.17 19.10 -24.67
C LYS A 1024 -14.61 18.47 -25.99
N GLY A 1025 -15.71 17.72 -25.98
CA GLY A 1025 -16.32 17.16 -27.20
C GLY A 1025 -16.89 18.21 -28.13
N PHE A 1026 -17.34 19.36 -27.59
CA PHE A 1026 -17.88 20.46 -28.40
C PHE A 1026 -16.81 21.37 -29.03
N THR A 1027 -15.52 21.22 -28.69
CA THR A 1027 -14.45 22.15 -29.12
C THR A 1027 -13.43 21.58 -30.10
N LYS A 1028 -13.53 20.31 -30.52
CA LYS A 1028 -12.56 19.73 -31.47
C LYS A 1028 -13.07 19.76 -32.92
N LYS A 1029 -12.96 20.94 -33.53
CA LYS A 1029 -12.91 21.08 -34.99
C LYS A 1029 -12.16 22.37 -35.38
N GLN A 1030 -10.82 22.35 -35.32
CA GLN A 1030 -9.93 22.90 -36.35
C GLN A 1030 -8.45 22.81 -35.94
N ASP A 1031 -7.67 22.50 -36.96
CA ASP A 1031 -6.24 22.70 -37.21
C ASP A 1031 -5.21 21.68 -36.67
N GLU A 1032 -4.51 21.12 -37.68
CA GLU A 1032 -3.29 20.33 -37.67
C GLU A 1032 -2.06 21.21 -37.38
N ASP A 1033 -0.95 20.53 -37.09
CA ASP A 1033 0.43 21.01 -36.90
C ASP A 1033 0.80 21.54 -35.50
N ASP A 1034 1.33 20.65 -34.65
CA ASP A 1034 2.73 20.74 -34.19
C ASP A 1034 3.13 19.55 -33.27
N LYS A 1035 4.41 19.17 -33.37
CA LYS A 1035 5.07 18.03 -32.69
C LYS A 1035 5.35 18.29 -31.19
N PRO A 1036 5.71 17.25 -30.40
CA PRO A 1036 5.35 17.15 -28.99
C PRO A 1036 6.34 17.85 -28.04
N LEU A 1037 5.79 18.52 -27.01
CA LEU A 1037 6.55 19.05 -25.88
C LEU A 1037 6.02 18.43 -24.57
N LEU A 1038 6.93 17.92 -23.74
CA LEU A 1038 6.68 17.45 -22.38
C LEU A 1038 5.96 18.51 -21.56
N ASP A 1039 4.93 18.11 -20.81
CA ASP A 1039 4.29 18.96 -19.80
C ASP A 1039 4.82 18.58 -18.40
N MET A 1040 5.80 19.35 -17.95
CA MET A 1040 5.91 19.77 -16.55
C MET A 1040 4.97 20.97 -16.40
N THR A 1041 4.01 20.91 -15.47
CA THR A 1041 3.64 22.13 -14.72
C THR A 1041 3.03 21.79 -13.36
N GLU A 1042 3.82 22.11 -12.35
CA GLU A 1042 3.42 22.35 -10.97
C GLU A 1042 2.50 23.58 -10.86
N SER A 1043 1.72 23.59 -9.79
CA SER A 1043 0.81 24.65 -9.37
C SER A 1043 1.54 25.96 -9.03
N HIS A 1044 1.08 27.08 -9.58
CA HIS A 1044 1.42 28.43 -9.12
C HIS A 1044 1.05 28.62 -7.63
N LYS A 1045 2.03 28.99 -6.80
CA LYS A 1045 1.85 29.51 -5.43
C LYS A 1045 1.33 30.95 -5.46
N THR A 1046 0.53 31.35 -4.47
CA THR A 1046 0.04 32.73 -4.31
C THR A 1046 1.13 33.66 -3.73
N VAL A 1047 0.97 34.97 -3.89
CA VAL A 1047 1.92 36.00 -3.40
C VAL A 1047 2.14 35.91 -1.87
N ASP A 1048 1.12 35.49 -1.12
CA ASP A 1048 1.23 35.25 0.34
C ASP A 1048 2.08 34.01 0.68
N GLN A 1049 2.13 33.00 -0.20
CA GLN A 1049 3.01 31.82 -0.04
C GLN A 1049 4.46 32.12 -0.44
N GLN A 1050 4.72 33.16 -1.26
CA GLN A 1050 6.08 33.61 -1.56
C GLN A 1050 6.66 34.52 -0.47
N MET A 1051 5.82 35.13 0.36
CA MET A 1051 6.27 36.06 1.41
C MET A 1051 6.69 35.36 2.73
N GLN A 1052 6.39 34.07 2.90
CA GLN A 1052 6.85 33.27 4.06
C GLN A 1052 8.18 32.52 3.84
N GLU A 1053 8.67 32.41 2.60
CA GLU A 1053 9.91 31.65 2.28
C GLU A 1053 11.16 32.54 2.10
N ILE A 1054 11.06 33.88 2.22
CA ILE A 1054 12.19 34.80 2.02
C ILE A 1054 12.40 35.70 3.25
N LEU A 1055 12.99 35.15 4.32
CA LEU A 1055 14.12 35.74 5.07
C LEU A 1055 14.39 34.92 6.34
N PRO A 1056 15.62 34.41 6.52
CA PRO A 1056 16.05 33.72 7.72
C PRO A 1056 16.65 34.70 8.73
N THR A 1057 16.32 34.57 10.02
CA THR A 1057 17.26 34.96 11.10
C THR A 1057 16.93 34.22 12.38
N PHE A 1058 17.85 33.34 12.76
CA PHE A 1058 17.98 32.74 14.07
C PHE A 1058 18.49 33.77 15.10
N SER A 1059 17.84 33.75 16.28
CA SER A 1059 18.40 33.91 17.65
C SER A 1059 18.92 35.28 18.11
N SER A 1060 18.81 35.71 19.38
CA SER A 1060 19.17 34.99 20.62
C SER A 1060 18.98 35.88 21.88
N VAL A 1061 19.20 35.28 23.07
CA VAL A 1061 19.73 35.86 24.34
C VAL A 1061 18.79 35.86 25.57
N LYS A 1062 19.19 35.06 26.57
CA LYS A 1062 19.50 35.45 27.98
C LYS A 1062 20.62 34.50 28.44
N LEU A 1063 21.78 34.88 28.98
CA LEU A 1063 22.34 36.12 29.52
C LEU A 1063 23.88 36.12 29.31
N SER A 1064 24.44 37.32 29.11
CA SER A 1064 25.75 37.86 29.55
C SER A 1064 27.06 37.03 29.56
N ASP A 1065 28.02 37.62 28.84
CA ASP A 1065 29.41 37.94 29.22
C ASP A 1065 30.58 37.20 28.52
N SER A 1066 31.15 37.96 27.57
CA SER A 1066 32.56 38.14 27.16
C SER A 1066 33.58 37.01 27.37
N ARG A 1067 34.20 36.53 26.29
CA ARG A 1067 35.52 37.00 25.77
C ARG A 1067 36.09 36.03 24.73
N GLU A 1068 36.61 36.62 23.66
CA GLU A 1068 37.84 36.29 22.91
C GLU A 1068 38.19 34.84 22.48
N SER A 1069 38.46 34.78 21.17
CA SER A 1069 39.73 34.32 20.57
C SER A 1069 39.95 32.83 20.24
N VAL A 1070 39.86 32.58 18.92
CA VAL A 1070 40.81 31.90 18.01
C VAL A 1070 41.32 30.48 18.34
N VAL A 1071 41.36 29.67 17.26
CA VAL A 1071 42.36 28.66 16.88
C VAL A 1071 41.89 27.19 16.92
N ASP A 1072 41.90 26.63 15.71
CA ASP A 1072 42.25 25.26 15.28
C ASP A 1072 41.40 24.01 15.58
N LEU A 1073 41.27 23.26 14.47
CA LEU A 1073 41.31 21.79 14.31
C LEU A 1073 40.39 20.95 15.21
N PHE A 1074 39.28 20.45 14.65
CA PHE A 1074 39.19 19.14 13.96
C PHE A 1074 37.78 18.94 13.39
#